data_AF-A0A2P8AFY7-F1
#
_entry.id   AF-A0A2P8AFY7-F1
#
_cell.length_a   1.000
_cell.length_b   1.000
_cell.length_c   1.000
_cell.angle_alpha   90.00
_cell.angle_beta   90.00
_cell.angle_gamma   90.00
#
_symmetry.space_group_name_H-M   'P 1'
#
loop_
_entity.id
_entity.type
_entity.pdbx_description
1 polymer ?
#
loop_
_entity_poly.entity_id
_entity_poly.type
_entity_poly.pdbx_seq_one_letter_code
_entity_poly.pdbx_strand_id
1 'polypeptide(L)'
;MFENDSIQAFHRKQPKKPQKMRAMGVPATGKRDEFIMDTNSSSIVSKRSVEKLYYPKQPEYFRYFVRKFQRRSPLINRGYWLRMKAIDKTVENFLGEDNGKIRVVVNLGCGYDPLPFQYLGIHPERCRNCVFVDVDYPQLMQKKLEVIRQNQPLLDLLAGIKFGKPDDAVLGDAEKYKALGCDLKNVSSLDQALRKMFDLDNCSVAFLFVAEVSVAYMEKPAANAVLKWAAGLPDARFCLLEQHLPDGEDHPFAVTMLKHFQKLRTPLHAIGTLGTMRDRFEAAGWPSEGVDLKTLWELWSNDDFVTPTERRSLDKVEPFDEWEEFALFGSHYFLLRATNNVGHDNDEEAKPDDIGHAASTEDSCSRTLNAEIISGPSTSRRFAAATSIPGTLEQDILKTPLQGVAHLGGLGTRERLKSGDIYQEPAHDLHSTERDEGGAPRRDTATLPDLPSATMCHTITSLGGPASLLVGGRASPDKASSACFILQDGVWDAAHNLPVGRFRHCAVHIDKTGGMSQNKSTVLVYGGKTSQGDVLDDWLLYDLNSGWQRLEVTGEVPEPRFGAAMSVDGTGSGGWLLGGMSDDGTVITDCWLWNLDSSDHTIRVYCQRKRGFGAQRNAMSHALFRFGAQIARCGSYLLLIGGISGGKMLDRGNEIVLLDDGTGVTANWSQRPLLVGFSAQSYEGGLLMLGGGATCFSFGTFWSQSQNLTLDNLERRTWSVLETSTLPFREATRNLEPTPSEKLMGEHGNSIDILRRTIATATDFQSILLSSQPAILKKLDLGICTKQWTTTYLKEKIGTDRSVVVHDSPTPKMSFSTKNFSYKTVPFGSFMDRAEDGDHVYLRALSSEKPADSPTELAKDFPSIAEDFKLPPGLAHVVEHAHSSPLRISGPVNMWLHYDVMANVLCQIKGSKRLLLYHPSDVSRLGLPPGASSSPIDPFDPSPEDHAALRHVKAYEAVLNEGDVLFIPPLWLHTAKPLSNLSVAVNVFFRYNGMETAYAAGKDVYGNRDIAAYERGRRDIQKILKGFDGLPDQVRTFYIERLVAELRSSI
;
A
#
# COMPACT_ATOMS: atom_id res chain seq x y z
N MET A 1 -18.69 -7.81 8.49
CA MET A 1 -18.37 -9.24 8.58
C MET A 1 -19.44 -9.98 7.79
N PHE A 2 -19.32 -10.31 6.50
CA PHE A 2 -18.15 -10.73 5.73
C PHE A 2 -18.11 -10.03 4.37
N GLU A 3 -17.41 -8.91 4.26
CA GLU A 3 -16.23 -8.86 3.41
C GLU A 3 -15.24 -7.81 3.94
N ASN A 4 -13.92 -8.07 3.85
CA ASN A 4 -12.81 -7.24 4.38
C ASN A 4 -12.40 -7.36 5.86
N ASP A 5 -12.49 -8.56 6.46
CA ASP A 5 -11.87 -8.84 7.77
C ASP A 5 -10.57 -9.65 7.72
N SER A 6 -9.88 -9.67 6.57
CA SER A 6 -8.50 -10.19 6.49
C SER A 6 -7.42 -9.14 6.79
N ILE A 7 -7.78 -7.88 7.06
CA ILE A 7 -6.82 -6.81 7.43
C ILE A 7 -6.93 -6.40 8.91
N GLN A 8 -8.04 -6.67 9.60
CA GLN A 8 -8.21 -6.27 11.01
C GLN A 8 -7.77 -7.32 12.06
N ALA A 9 -7.44 -8.55 11.67
CA ALA A 9 -6.87 -9.53 12.61
C ALA A 9 -5.39 -9.25 12.99
N PHE A 10 -4.74 -8.26 12.38
CA PHE A 10 -3.31 -7.99 12.56
C PHE A 10 -2.94 -7.02 13.69
N HIS A 11 -3.90 -6.42 14.43
CA HIS A 11 -3.58 -5.50 15.53
C HIS A 11 -4.34 -5.67 16.86
N ARG A 12 -5.05 -6.79 17.10
CA ARG A 12 -5.76 -7.01 18.39
C ARG A 12 -5.50 -8.33 19.13
N LYS A 13 -4.33 -8.93 18.93
CA LYS A 13 -3.72 -9.79 19.96
C LYS A 13 -2.35 -9.23 20.31
N GLN A 14 -2.28 -8.45 21.38
CA GLN A 14 -1.03 -8.44 22.15
C GLN A 14 -0.73 -9.91 22.49
N PRO A 15 0.41 -10.49 22.09
CA PRO A 15 0.88 -11.66 22.82
C PRO A 15 0.93 -11.24 24.29
N LYS A 16 0.37 -12.06 25.18
CA LYS A 16 0.60 -11.88 26.63
C LYS A 16 2.10 -11.60 26.78
N LYS A 17 2.45 -10.43 27.32
CA LYS A 17 3.83 -10.09 27.63
C LYS A 17 4.46 -11.32 28.27
N PRO A 18 5.59 -11.85 27.78
CA PRO A 18 6.35 -12.80 28.59
C PRO A 18 6.58 -12.11 29.93
N GLN A 19 6.22 -12.82 31.00
CA GLN A 19 6.46 -12.38 32.37
C GLN A 19 7.88 -11.81 32.44
N LYS A 20 8.02 -10.58 32.93
CA LYS A 20 9.33 -9.97 33.23
C LYS A 20 10.09 -10.95 34.13
N MET A 21 11.01 -11.72 33.58
CA MET A 21 12.07 -12.31 34.39
C MET A 21 12.92 -11.15 34.89
N ARG A 22 12.81 -10.91 36.19
CA ARG A 22 13.62 -9.94 36.93
C ARG A 22 15.10 -10.15 36.59
N ALA A 23 15.79 -9.04 36.43
CA ALA A 23 17.24 -8.98 36.31
C ALA A 23 17.88 -9.66 37.52
N MET A 24 18.67 -10.70 37.27
CA MET A 24 19.76 -11.13 38.14
C MET A 24 20.96 -11.41 37.23
N GLY A 25 22.07 -10.70 37.50
CA GLY A 25 23.47 -11.05 37.24
C GLY A 25 23.88 -11.58 35.85
N VAL A 26 24.83 -10.89 35.23
CA VAL A 26 25.62 -11.27 34.02
C VAL A 26 26.19 -12.70 34.14
N PRO A 27 26.13 -13.54 33.08
CA PRO A 27 27.17 -13.62 32.04
C PRO A 27 26.65 -13.32 30.61
N ALA A 28 27.45 -12.62 29.80
CA ALA A 28 27.01 -11.86 28.61
C ALA A 28 27.13 -12.57 27.24
N THR A 29 27.61 -13.82 27.15
CA THR A 29 27.88 -14.48 25.86
C THR A 29 26.73 -15.37 25.37
N GLY A 30 26.16 -16.23 26.22
CA GLY A 30 25.14 -17.21 25.80
C GLY A 30 23.79 -16.63 25.31
N LYS A 31 23.36 -15.47 25.85
CA LYS A 31 22.09 -14.83 25.43
C LYS A 31 22.20 -14.14 24.06
N ARG A 32 23.41 -13.81 23.60
CA ARG A 32 23.60 -13.08 22.33
C ARG A 32 23.43 -14.01 21.14
N ASP A 33 23.97 -15.23 21.25
CA ASP A 33 23.85 -16.25 20.20
C ASP A 33 22.40 -16.72 20.04
N GLU A 34 21.58 -16.71 21.11
CA GLU A 34 20.12 -16.96 21.03
C GLU A 34 19.38 -15.97 20.12
N PHE A 35 19.66 -14.67 20.24
CA PHE A 35 19.03 -13.67 19.38
C PHE A 35 19.43 -13.82 17.90
N ILE A 36 20.69 -14.21 17.65
CA ILE A 36 21.17 -14.48 16.28
C ILE A 36 20.45 -15.70 15.71
N MET A 37 20.31 -16.79 16.48
CA MET A 37 19.56 -17.98 16.06
C MET A 37 18.08 -17.66 15.75
N ASP A 38 17.47 -16.69 16.44
CA ASP A 38 16.08 -16.28 16.17
C ASP A 38 15.90 -15.54 14.83
N THR A 39 16.96 -14.93 14.26
CA THR A 39 16.88 -14.25 12.96
C THR A 39 16.52 -15.20 11.81
N ASN A 40 16.92 -16.47 11.92
CA ASN A 40 16.55 -17.56 11.01
C ASN A 40 15.03 -17.68 10.84
N SER A 41 14.25 -17.49 11.90
CA SER A 41 12.80 -17.59 11.82
C SER A 41 12.19 -16.50 10.92
N SER A 42 12.81 -15.33 10.82
CA SER A 42 12.30 -14.23 10.00
C SER A 42 12.56 -14.44 8.50
N SER A 43 13.79 -14.85 8.15
CA SER A 43 14.21 -15.07 6.77
C SER A 43 13.49 -16.26 6.13
N ILE A 44 13.39 -17.38 6.84
CA ILE A 44 12.75 -18.61 6.34
C ILE A 44 11.25 -18.41 6.15
N VAL A 45 10.57 -17.60 6.97
CA VAL A 45 9.16 -17.25 6.73
C VAL A 45 9.00 -16.46 5.42
N SER A 46 9.93 -15.55 5.12
CA SER A 46 9.90 -14.78 3.88
C SER A 46 10.22 -15.65 2.65
N LYS A 47 11.23 -16.52 2.73
CA LYS A 47 11.52 -17.52 1.68
C LYS A 47 10.33 -18.46 1.44
N ARG A 48 9.62 -18.89 2.49
CA ARG A 48 8.38 -19.68 2.36
C ARG A 48 7.26 -18.92 1.65
N SER A 49 7.13 -17.62 1.91
CA SER A 49 6.16 -16.77 1.21
C SER A 49 6.43 -16.79 -0.30
N VAL A 50 7.71 -16.69 -0.70
CA VAL A 50 8.14 -16.79 -2.09
C VAL A 50 7.88 -18.18 -2.66
N GLU A 51 8.34 -19.26 -2.00
CA GLU A 51 8.13 -20.65 -2.44
C GLU A 51 6.68 -20.91 -2.84
N LYS A 52 5.74 -20.52 -1.97
CA LYS A 52 4.32 -20.79 -2.19
C LYS A 52 3.70 -19.95 -3.31
N LEU A 53 4.14 -18.71 -3.50
CA LEU A 53 3.52 -17.76 -4.43
C LEU A 53 4.19 -17.79 -5.81
N TYR A 54 5.52 -17.84 -5.85
CA TYR A 54 6.34 -17.68 -7.05
C TYR A 54 6.70 -19.02 -7.69
N TYR A 55 6.66 -20.12 -6.93
CA TYR A 55 6.95 -21.48 -7.43
C TYR A 55 5.79 -22.46 -7.18
N PRO A 56 4.54 -22.13 -7.57
CA PRO A 56 3.35 -22.90 -7.17
C PRO A 56 3.29 -24.32 -7.75
N LYS A 57 4.14 -24.64 -8.73
CA LYS A 57 4.22 -25.96 -9.39
C LYS A 57 5.39 -26.81 -8.90
N GLN A 58 6.26 -26.27 -8.04
CA GLN A 58 7.39 -27.01 -7.48
C GLN A 58 7.03 -27.60 -6.11
N PRO A 59 7.67 -28.69 -5.68
CA PRO A 59 7.54 -29.20 -4.33
C PRO A 59 7.94 -28.16 -3.28
N GLU A 60 7.18 -28.09 -2.19
CA GLU A 60 7.45 -27.18 -1.06
C GLU A 60 8.36 -27.85 -0.01
N TYR A 61 9.51 -27.25 0.27
CA TYR A 61 10.48 -27.66 1.28
C TYR A 61 10.54 -26.71 2.49
N PHE A 62 10.33 -25.40 2.30
CA PHE A 62 10.30 -24.46 3.43
C PHE A 62 9.14 -24.75 4.40
N ARG A 63 8.07 -25.40 3.92
CA ARG A 63 6.89 -25.77 4.71
C ARG A 63 7.18 -26.69 5.91
N TYR A 64 8.26 -27.47 5.87
CA TYR A 64 8.59 -28.39 6.98
C TYR A 64 9.20 -27.65 8.17
N PHE A 65 9.96 -26.58 7.89
CA PHE A 65 10.64 -25.77 8.89
C PHE A 65 9.78 -24.61 9.41
N VAL A 66 8.90 -24.07 8.57
CA VAL A 66 7.89 -23.09 8.97
C VAL A 66 6.53 -23.71 8.73
N ARG A 67 5.80 -24.09 9.78
CA ARG A 67 4.50 -24.79 9.64
C ARG A 67 3.36 -23.85 9.21
N LYS A 68 3.25 -22.66 9.81
CA LYS A 68 2.19 -21.68 9.49
C LYS A 68 2.58 -20.78 8.33
N PHE A 69 1.80 -20.79 7.26
CA PHE A 69 2.04 -19.92 6.12
C PHE A 69 1.75 -18.47 6.50
N GLN A 70 2.68 -17.57 6.18
CA GLN A 70 2.53 -16.14 6.38
C GLN A 70 2.99 -15.43 5.10
N ARG A 71 2.03 -14.83 4.39
CA ARG A 71 2.31 -13.99 3.22
C ARG A 71 3.05 -12.72 3.65
N ARG A 72 4.08 -12.34 2.89
CA ARG A 72 4.74 -11.03 2.98
C ARG A 72 4.20 -10.07 1.91
N SER A 73 4.54 -8.78 2.03
CA SER A 73 4.18 -7.80 1.00
C SER A 73 4.91 -8.10 -0.32
N PRO A 74 4.38 -7.65 -1.47
CA PRO A 74 5.02 -7.82 -2.78
C PRO A 74 6.48 -7.35 -2.81
N LEU A 75 6.81 -6.21 -2.20
CA LEU A 75 8.18 -5.74 -2.02
C LEU A 75 9.10 -6.77 -1.37
N ILE A 76 8.69 -7.34 -0.23
CA ILE A 76 9.48 -8.33 0.49
C ILE A 76 9.60 -9.62 -0.32
N ASN A 77 8.51 -10.08 -0.94
CA ASN A 77 8.54 -11.29 -1.76
C ASN A 77 9.49 -11.13 -2.96
N ARG A 78 9.43 -10.01 -3.69
CA ARG A 78 10.32 -9.77 -4.85
C ARG A 78 11.79 -9.66 -4.43
N GLY A 79 12.08 -9.01 -3.30
CA GLY A 79 13.43 -8.98 -2.71
C GLY A 79 13.95 -10.35 -2.30
N TYR A 80 13.12 -11.17 -1.65
CA TYR A 80 13.51 -12.53 -1.29
C TYR A 80 13.60 -13.47 -2.49
N TRP A 81 12.77 -13.28 -3.51
CA TRP A 81 12.85 -14.02 -4.77
C TRP A 81 14.20 -13.78 -5.45
N LEU A 82 14.62 -12.51 -5.55
CA LEU A 82 15.91 -12.16 -6.14
C LEU A 82 17.09 -12.69 -5.31
N ARG A 83 16.99 -12.59 -3.98
CA ARG A 83 17.97 -13.17 -3.05
C ARG A 83 18.11 -14.69 -3.21
N MET A 84 16.98 -15.40 -3.32
CA MET A 84 16.97 -16.85 -3.56
C MET A 84 17.55 -17.21 -4.92
N LYS A 85 17.16 -16.48 -5.98
CA LYS A 85 17.71 -16.66 -7.34
C LYS A 85 19.23 -16.43 -7.37
N ALA A 86 19.75 -15.49 -6.57
CA ALA A 86 21.18 -15.23 -6.51
C ALA A 86 22.01 -16.37 -5.93
N ILE A 87 21.52 -16.97 -4.85
CA ILE A 87 22.15 -18.16 -4.28
C ILE A 87 21.98 -19.36 -5.23
N ASP A 88 20.77 -19.59 -5.72
CA ASP A 88 20.44 -20.68 -6.63
C ASP A 88 21.30 -20.63 -7.89
N LYS A 89 21.43 -19.48 -8.55
CA LYS A 89 22.26 -19.36 -9.77
C LYS A 89 23.74 -19.63 -9.51
N THR A 90 24.25 -19.23 -8.35
CA THR A 90 25.66 -19.46 -7.98
C THR A 90 25.92 -20.94 -7.70
N VAL A 91 25.01 -21.60 -6.98
CA VAL A 91 25.08 -23.05 -6.72
C VAL A 91 24.89 -23.84 -8.01
N GLU A 92 23.95 -23.42 -8.86
CA GLU A 92 23.67 -24.00 -10.17
C GLU A 92 24.93 -24.03 -11.03
N ASN A 93 25.61 -22.88 -11.16
CA ASN A 93 26.82 -22.75 -11.97
C ASN A 93 27.95 -23.66 -11.43
N PHE A 94 28.17 -23.66 -10.11
CA PHE A 94 29.19 -24.50 -9.48
C PHE A 94 28.91 -26.00 -9.67
N LEU A 95 27.66 -26.43 -9.50
CA LEU A 95 27.26 -27.82 -9.74
C LEU A 95 27.32 -28.21 -11.23
N GLY A 96 27.38 -27.22 -12.13
CA GLY A 96 27.58 -27.40 -13.56
C GLY A 96 29.04 -27.57 -13.99
N GLU A 97 30.02 -27.24 -13.14
CA GLU A 97 31.45 -27.38 -13.46
C GLU A 97 31.80 -28.85 -13.76
N ASP A 98 32.46 -29.11 -14.89
CA ASP A 98 32.90 -30.45 -15.31
C ASP A 98 34.43 -30.57 -15.25
N ASN A 99 34.95 -30.85 -14.04
CA ASN A 99 36.38 -30.97 -13.76
C ASN A 99 36.76 -32.33 -13.15
N GLY A 100 35.83 -33.30 -13.17
CA GLY A 100 36.01 -34.63 -12.59
C GLY A 100 36.08 -34.69 -11.05
N LYS A 101 36.04 -33.55 -10.34
CA LYS A 101 36.14 -33.48 -8.88
C LYS A 101 34.79 -33.68 -8.21
N ILE A 102 34.83 -34.11 -6.95
CA ILE A 102 33.65 -34.10 -6.08
C ILE A 102 33.32 -32.65 -5.74
N ARG A 103 32.10 -32.20 -6.02
CA ARG A 103 31.66 -30.82 -5.75
C ARG A 103 30.99 -30.73 -4.39
N VAL A 104 31.54 -29.94 -3.48
CA VAL A 104 31.04 -29.83 -2.10
C VAL A 104 30.49 -28.44 -1.86
N VAL A 105 29.18 -28.35 -1.63
CA VAL A 105 28.51 -27.09 -1.28
C VAL A 105 28.40 -27.01 0.24
N VAL A 106 29.13 -26.10 0.86
CA VAL A 106 29.14 -25.89 2.30
C VAL A 106 28.33 -24.65 2.65
N ASN A 107 27.15 -24.83 3.25
CA ASN A 107 26.27 -23.74 3.66
C ASN A 107 26.61 -23.29 5.09
N LEU A 108 27.29 -22.16 5.21
CA LEU A 108 27.80 -21.58 6.45
C LEU A 108 26.73 -20.73 7.13
N GLY A 109 26.26 -21.16 8.30
CA GLY A 109 25.13 -20.54 8.98
C GLY A 109 23.82 -20.87 8.27
N CYS A 110 23.64 -22.16 7.93
CA CYS A 110 22.56 -22.62 7.06
C CYS A 110 21.16 -22.43 7.64
N GLY A 111 21.02 -22.19 8.96
CA GLY A 111 19.73 -22.08 9.62
C GLY A 111 18.79 -23.24 9.27
N TYR A 112 17.56 -22.91 8.89
CA TYR A 112 16.60 -23.88 8.33
C TYR A 112 16.50 -23.83 6.80
N ASP A 113 17.54 -23.37 6.12
CA ASP A 113 17.56 -23.34 4.66
C ASP A 113 17.45 -24.78 4.10
N PRO A 114 16.45 -25.06 3.24
CA PRO A 114 16.28 -26.35 2.62
C PRO A 114 17.04 -26.53 1.30
N LEU A 115 17.97 -25.64 0.93
CA LEU A 115 18.77 -25.69 -0.31
C LEU A 115 19.22 -27.12 -0.71
N PRO A 116 19.79 -27.97 0.18
CA PRO A 116 20.15 -29.34 -0.18
C PRO A 116 18.96 -30.18 -0.66
N PHE A 117 17.80 -30.05 0.00
CA PHE A 117 16.59 -30.81 -0.33
C PHE A 117 15.95 -30.31 -1.63
N GLN A 118 16.03 -29.00 -1.90
CA GLN A 118 15.58 -28.44 -3.16
C GLN A 118 16.38 -29.01 -4.32
N TYR A 119 17.71 -29.05 -4.24
CA TYR A 119 18.53 -29.64 -5.30
C TYR A 119 18.34 -31.15 -5.42
N LEU A 120 18.37 -31.89 -4.31
CA LEU A 120 18.21 -33.34 -4.34
C LEU A 120 16.82 -33.79 -4.83
N GLY A 121 15.78 -32.96 -4.63
CA GLY A 121 14.41 -33.30 -5.00
C GLY A 121 13.89 -32.66 -6.29
N ILE A 122 14.32 -31.46 -6.64
CA ILE A 122 13.88 -30.71 -7.84
C ILE A 122 14.90 -30.86 -8.97
N HIS A 123 16.20 -30.90 -8.66
CA HIS A 123 17.30 -30.95 -9.64
C HIS A 123 18.27 -32.14 -9.43
N PRO A 124 17.76 -33.39 -9.21
CA PRO A 124 18.61 -34.54 -8.89
C PRO A 124 19.64 -34.85 -9.99
N GLU A 125 19.36 -34.48 -11.24
CA GLU A 125 20.26 -34.64 -12.39
C GLU A 125 21.58 -33.86 -12.23
N ARG A 126 21.55 -32.74 -11.51
CA ARG A 126 22.73 -31.91 -11.23
C ARG A 126 23.52 -32.40 -10.03
N CYS A 127 22.98 -33.35 -9.27
CA CYS A 127 23.57 -33.82 -8.02
C CYS A 127 24.34 -35.15 -8.16
N ARG A 128 24.88 -35.50 -9.34
CA ARG A 128 25.54 -36.80 -9.56
C ARG A 128 26.83 -36.99 -8.77
N ASN A 129 27.71 -35.97 -8.77
CA ASN A 129 28.99 -35.98 -8.05
C ASN A 129 29.07 -34.76 -7.12
N CYS A 130 28.16 -34.69 -6.17
CA CYS A 130 28.10 -33.58 -5.22
C CYS A 130 27.77 -34.04 -3.80
N VAL A 131 28.21 -33.25 -2.82
CA VAL A 131 27.85 -33.39 -1.41
C VAL A 131 27.47 -32.03 -0.85
N PHE A 132 26.33 -31.94 -0.19
CA PHE A 132 25.93 -30.75 0.56
C PHE A 132 26.36 -30.89 2.01
N VAL A 133 26.92 -29.83 2.59
CA VAL A 133 27.33 -29.76 4.00
C VAL A 133 26.66 -28.55 4.64
N ASP A 134 25.67 -28.80 5.49
CA ASP A 134 25.06 -27.75 6.29
C ASP A 134 25.85 -27.53 7.58
N VAL A 135 26.21 -26.27 7.86
CA VAL A 135 26.94 -25.89 9.07
C VAL A 135 26.15 -24.83 9.83
N ASP A 136 25.88 -25.06 11.10
CA ASP A 136 25.34 -24.05 12.01
C ASP A 136 25.67 -24.42 13.47
N TYR A 137 25.25 -23.58 14.42
CA TYR A 137 25.36 -23.87 15.84
C TYR A 137 24.80 -25.26 16.16
N PRO A 138 25.48 -26.05 17.02
CA PRO A 138 25.05 -27.41 17.35
C PRO A 138 23.57 -27.49 17.76
N GLN A 139 23.09 -26.53 18.54
CA GLN A 139 21.70 -26.48 19.00
C GLN A 139 20.70 -26.27 17.85
N LEU A 140 21.06 -25.48 16.83
CA LEU A 140 20.19 -25.21 15.69
C LEU A 140 20.19 -26.40 14.72
N MET A 141 21.35 -27.02 14.51
CA MET A 141 21.47 -28.23 13.69
C MET A 141 20.73 -29.43 14.29
N GLN A 142 20.78 -29.60 15.61
CA GLN A 142 19.97 -30.62 16.30
C GLN A 142 18.47 -30.43 16.04
N LYS A 143 17.97 -29.19 16.11
CA LYS A 143 16.56 -28.87 15.77
C LYS A 143 16.25 -29.12 14.30
N LYS A 144 17.14 -28.75 13.37
CA LYS A 144 16.98 -29.01 11.94
C LYS A 144 16.87 -30.51 11.66
N LEU A 145 17.75 -31.32 12.26
CA LEU A 145 17.75 -32.78 12.13
C LEU A 145 16.53 -33.42 12.79
N GLU A 146 16.00 -32.86 13.88
CA GLU A 146 14.73 -33.31 14.46
C GLU A 146 13.58 -33.13 13.47
N VAL A 147 13.50 -31.96 12.80
CA VAL A 147 12.51 -31.72 11.75
C VAL A 147 12.68 -32.71 10.60
N ILE A 148 13.92 -32.92 10.11
CA ILE A 148 14.20 -33.89 9.05
C ILE A 148 13.73 -35.29 9.47
N ARG A 149 14.09 -35.74 10.68
CA ARG A 149 13.71 -37.07 11.21
C ARG A 149 12.21 -37.27 11.33
N GLN A 150 11.45 -36.22 11.61
CA GLN A 150 9.99 -36.27 11.75
C GLN A 150 9.23 -36.22 10.41
N ASN A 151 9.90 -35.98 9.28
CA ASN A 151 9.25 -35.78 7.99
C ASN A 151 9.79 -36.74 6.92
N GLN A 152 9.01 -37.78 6.63
CA GLN A 152 9.37 -38.82 5.65
C GLN A 152 9.82 -38.27 4.28
N PRO A 153 9.15 -37.26 3.68
CA PRO A 153 9.59 -36.75 2.37
C PRO A 153 11.00 -36.14 2.36
N LEU A 154 11.52 -35.69 3.51
CA LEU A 154 12.90 -35.22 3.63
C LEU A 154 13.87 -36.39 3.80
N LEU A 155 13.48 -37.42 4.56
CA LEU A 155 14.27 -38.64 4.74
C LEU A 155 14.43 -39.43 3.44
N ASP A 156 13.39 -39.47 2.59
CA ASP A 156 13.43 -40.17 1.30
C ASP A 156 14.53 -39.62 0.38
N LEU A 157 14.87 -38.33 0.50
CA LEU A 157 15.98 -37.69 -0.24
C LEU A 157 17.36 -38.01 0.35
N LEU A 158 17.41 -38.49 1.59
CA LEU A 158 18.63 -38.76 2.36
C LEU A 158 18.76 -40.25 2.70
N ALA A 159 18.67 -41.10 1.68
CA ALA A 159 18.69 -42.55 1.87
C ALA A 159 19.88 -43.00 2.73
N GLY A 160 19.58 -43.73 3.81
CA GLY A 160 20.60 -44.28 4.71
C GLY A 160 21.24 -43.29 5.68
N ILE A 161 20.66 -42.09 5.88
CA ILE A 161 21.20 -41.10 6.83
C ILE A 161 21.42 -41.68 8.23
N LYS A 162 22.63 -41.49 8.76
CA LYS A 162 23.02 -41.81 10.14
C LYS A 162 22.99 -40.53 10.97
N PHE A 163 22.45 -40.62 12.19
CA PHE A 163 22.42 -39.51 13.13
C PHE A 163 23.51 -39.69 14.19
N GLY A 164 24.38 -38.69 14.32
CA GLY A 164 25.42 -38.62 15.35
C GLY A 164 24.86 -38.32 16.74
N LYS A 165 25.73 -38.41 17.75
CA LYS A 165 25.42 -37.98 19.13
C LYS A 165 25.41 -36.45 19.21
N PRO A 166 24.71 -35.85 20.19
CA PRO A 166 24.63 -34.39 20.34
C PRO A 166 25.98 -33.66 20.43
N ASP A 167 27.01 -34.32 20.96
CA ASP A 167 28.36 -33.78 21.14
C ASP A 167 29.30 -34.10 19.95
N ASP A 168 28.84 -34.88 18.97
CA ASP A 168 29.62 -35.17 17.77
C ASP A 168 29.65 -33.92 16.87
N ALA A 169 30.79 -33.67 16.21
CA ALA A 169 30.87 -32.59 15.23
C ALA A 169 29.91 -32.84 14.04
N VAL A 170 29.89 -34.08 13.52
CA VAL A 170 28.99 -34.52 12.45
C VAL A 170 27.74 -35.12 13.07
N LEU A 171 26.63 -34.38 12.98
CA LEU A 171 25.34 -34.73 13.58
C LEU A 171 24.43 -35.52 12.63
N GLY A 172 24.68 -35.43 11.33
CA GLY A 172 23.95 -36.19 10.30
C GLY A 172 24.87 -36.54 9.13
N ASP A 173 24.79 -37.78 8.66
CA ASP A 173 25.69 -38.33 7.64
C ASP A 173 24.92 -39.23 6.65
N ALA A 174 24.74 -38.73 5.44
CA ALA A 174 24.22 -39.46 4.27
C ALA A 174 25.20 -39.31 3.09
N GLU A 175 25.01 -40.08 2.02
CA GLU A 175 25.90 -40.07 0.84
C GLU A 175 26.12 -38.65 0.28
N LYS A 176 25.03 -37.91 0.04
CA LYS A 176 25.06 -36.56 -0.58
C LYS A 176 24.77 -35.40 0.39
N TYR A 177 24.64 -35.69 1.69
CA TYR A 177 24.32 -34.67 2.69
C TYR A 177 25.04 -34.92 4.01
N LYS A 178 25.67 -33.88 4.55
CA LYS A 178 26.28 -33.86 5.88
C LYS A 178 25.69 -32.70 6.69
N ALA A 179 25.45 -32.93 7.98
CA ALA A 179 25.02 -31.90 8.92
C ALA A 179 26.06 -31.73 10.02
N LEU A 180 26.64 -30.55 10.14
CA LEU A 180 27.74 -30.23 11.05
C LEU A 180 27.31 -29.22 12.12
N GLY A 181 27.40 -29.62 13.39
CA GLY A 181 27.22 -28.70 14.51
C GLY A 181 28.54 -27.99 14.84
N CYS A 182 28.70 -26.74 14.44
CA CYS A 182 29.93 -25.97 14.67
C CYS A 182 29.64 -24.49 14.88
N ASP A 183 30.27 -23.88 15.90
CA ASP A 183 30.37 -22.42 15.97
C ASP A 183 31.40 -21.96 14.93
N LEU A 184 30.97 -21.17 13.95
CA LEU A 184 31.83 -20.65 12.87
C LEU A 184 32.99 -19.78 13.39
N LYS A 185 32.91 -19.28 14.63
CA LYS A 185 34.05 -18.59 15.29
C LYS A 185 35.23 -19.54 15.53
N ASN A 186 34.98 -20.85 15.59
CA ASN A 186 36.01 -21.88 15.76
C ASN A 186 36.33 -22.58 14.43
N VAL A 187 37.02 -21.86 13.56
CA VAL A 187 37.42 -22.30 12.22
C VAL A 187 38.26 -23.58 12.25
N SER A 188 39.09 -23.79 13.28
CA SER A 188 39.90 -25.00 13.43
C SER A 188 39.05 -26.27 13.57
N SER A 189 37.93 -26.19 14.29
CA SER A 189 36.99 -27.31 14.42
C SER A 189 36.26 -27.60 13.11
N LEU A 190 35.91 -26.56 12.34
CA LEU A 190 35.32 -26.70 11.01
C LEU A 190 36.29 -27.39 10.03
N ASP A 191 37.54 -26.94 9.99
CA ASP A 191 38.61 -27.52 9.15
C ASP A 191 38.84 -29.01 9.48
N GLN A 192 38.99 -29.33 10.77
CA GLN A 192 39.17 -30.72 11.22
C GLN A 192 38.00 -31.61 10.84
N ALA A 193 36.77 -31.10 10.89
CA ALA A 193 35.60 -31.88 10.49
C ALA A 193 35.57 -32.11 8.97
N LEU A 194 35.87 -31.10 8.16
CA LEU A 194 35.92 -31.23 6.70
C LEU A 194 37.03 -32.17 6.24
N ARG A 195 38.23 -32.09 6.82
CA ARG A 195 39.36 -33.01 6.53
C ARG A 195 39.09 -34.48 6.90
N LYS A 196 38.18 -34.73 7.85
CA LYS A 196 37.72 -36.09 8.17
C LYS A 196 36.72 -36.62 7.13
N MET A 197 35.99 -35.74 6.47
CA MET A 197 34.96 -36.11 5.48
C MET A 197 35.53 -36.19 4.06
N PHE A 198 36.55 -35.38 3.76
CA PHE A 198 37.09 -35.20 2.42
C PHE A 198 38.62 -35.24 2.44
N ASP A 199 39.18 -35.89 1.43
CA ASP A 199 40.62 -35.91 1.19
C ASP A 199 41.04 -34.63 0.46
N LEU A 200 41.44 -33.63 1.25
CA LEU A 200 41.88 -32.33 0.75
C LEU A 200 43.28 -32.38 0.14
N ASP A 201 44.10 -33.36 0.50
CA ASP A 201 45.52 -33.41 0.14
C ASP A 201 45.71 -33.89 -1.31
N ASN A 202 44.74 -34.64 -1.85
CA ASN A 202 44.75 -35.14 -3.23
C ASN A 202 44.03 -34.22 -4.25
N CYS A 203 43.59 -33.02 -3.86
CA CYS A 203 42.91 -32.05 -4.74
C CYS A 203 41.71 -32.62 -5.54
N SER A 204 41.08 -33.69 -5.03
CA SER A 204 39.97 -34.41 -5.68
C SER A 204 38.60 -33.76 -5.48
N VAL A 205 38.58 -32.63 -4.75
CA VAL A 205 37.38 -31.96 -4.28
C VAL A 205 37.44 -30.48 -4.66
N ALA A 206 36.31 -29.95 -5.13
CA ALA A 206 36.08 -28.52 -5.29
C ALA A 206 35.05 -28.07 -4.25
N PHE A 207 35.24 -26.91 -3.63
CA PHE A 207 34.35 -26.36 -2.62
C PHE A 207 33.63 -25.12 -3.12
N LEU A 208 32.34 -25.00 -2.79
CA LEU A 208 31.60 -23.76 -2.79
C LEU A 208 31.11 -23.48 -1.38
N PHE A 209 31.63 -22.42 -0.76
CA PHE A 209 31.11 -21.92 0.51
C PHE A 209 29.97 -20.94 0.25
N VAL A 210 28.80 -21.18 0.82
CA VAL A 210 27.66 -20.26 0.76
C VAL A 210 27.49 -19.62 2.13
N ALA A 211 27.55 -18.30 2.21
CA ALA A 211 27.30 -17.53 3.42
C ALA A 211 26.21 -16.48 3.13
N GLU A 212 24.97 -16.82 3.46
CA GLU A 212 23.81 -15.97 3.14
C GLU A 212 23.32 -15.23 4.39
N VAL A 213 23.83 -14.01 4.62
CA VAL A 213 23.54 -13.18 5.79
C VAL A 213 23.81 -13.93 7.11
N SER A 214 24.96 -14.62 7.17
CA SER A 214 25.41 -15.36 8.36
C SER A 214 26.66 -14.73 8.96
N VAL A 215 27.69 -14.53 8.14
CA VAL A 215 28.97 -13.91 8.52
C VAL A 215 28.80 -12.45 8.95
N ALA A 216 27.79 -11.75 8.43
CA ALA A 216 27.43 -10.38 8.80
C ALA A 216 27.23 -10.15 10.32
N TYR A 217 26.79 -11.18 11.05
CA TYR A 217 26.57 -11.13 12.51
C TYR A 217 27.84 -11.38 13.33
N MET A 218 28.92 -11.85 12.71
CA MET A 218 30.18 -12.16 13.39
C MET A 218 31.01 -10.90 13.57
N GLU A 219 31.70 -10.78 14.72
CA GLU A 219 32.71 -9.75 14.91
C GLU A 219 33.78 -9.84 13.80
N LYS A 220 34.25 -8.69 13.31
CA LYS A 220 35.16 -8.61 12.14
C LYS A 220 36.33 -9.60 12.18
N PRO A 221 37.05 -9.80 13.31
CA PRO A 221 38.16 -10.75 13.35
C PRO A 221 37.73 -12.21 13.09
N ALA A 222 36.58 -12.63 13.63
CA ALA A 222 36.06 -13.98 13.43
C ALA A 222 35.54 -14.18 12.00
N ALA A 223 34.84 -13.18 11.45
CA ALA A 223 34.44 -13.19 10.05
C ALA A 223 35.64 -13.34 9.11
N ASN A 224 36.69 -12.53 9.32
CA ASN A 224 37.90 -12.57 8.50
C ASN A 224 38.66 -13.90 8.64
N ALA A 225 38.62 -14.54 9.81
CA ALA A 225 39.22 -15.86 10.00
C ALA A 225 38.55 -16.93 9.13
N VAL A 226 37.22 -16.91 9.00
CA VAL A 226 36.48 -17.80 8.09
C VAL A 226 36.88 -17.55 6.63
N LEU A 227 36.92 -16.29 6.20
CA LEU A 227 37.29 -15.93 4.82
C LEU A 227 38.71 -16.39 4.48
N LYS A 228 39.67 -16.17 5.40
CA LYS A 228 41.07 -16.54 5.22
C LYS A 228 41.28 -18.04 5.16
N TRP A 229 40.56 -18.78 6.01
CA TRP A 229 40.62 -20.23 5.99
C TRP A 229 40.07 -20.81 4.69
N ALA A 230 38.91 -20.33 4.23
CA ALA A 230 38.32 -20.81 2.99
C ALA A 230 39.23 -20.55 1.78
N ALA A 231 39.92 -19.39 1.74
CA ALA A 231 40.89 -19.05 0.70
C ALA A 231 42.10 -20.01 0.64
N GLY A 232 42.47 -20.59 1.78
CA GLY A 232 43.63 -21.49 1.90
C GLY A 232 43.36 -22.93 1.46
N LEU A 233 42.13 -23.27 1.07
CA LEU A 233 41.78 -24.59 0.56
C LEU A 233 42.16 -24.73 -0.93
N PRO A 234 42.54 -25.92 -1.44
CA PRO A 234 43.16 -26.02 -2.77
C PRO A 234 42.30 -25.57 -3.97
N ASP A 235 40.99 -25.83 -3.94
CA ASP A 235 40.06 -25.48 -5.02
C ASP A 235 38.73 -25.02 -4.42
N ALA A 236 38.61 -23.71 -4.18
CA ALA A 236 37.51 -23.13 -3.43
C ALA A 236 36.88 -21.95 -4.17
N ARG A 237 35.55 -21.85 -4.03
CA ARG A 237 34.76 -20.66 -4.32
C ARG A 237 34.02 -20.19 -3.08
N PHE A 238 33.70 -18.91 -3.02
CA PHE A 238 32.93 -18.32 -1.94
C PHE A 238 31.78 -17.48 -2.50
N CYS A 239 30.57 -17.80 -2.09
CA CYS A 239 29.34 -17.09 -2.38
C CYS A 239 28.87 -16.39 -1.10
N LEU A 240 29.05 -15.07 -1.04
CA LEU A 240 28.62 -14.25 0.09
C LEU A 240 27.45 -13.36 -0.35
N LEU A 241 26.35 -13.39 0.39
CA LEU A 241 25.22 -12.46 0.19
C LEU A 241 24.91 -11.75 1.50
N GLU A 242 25.19 -10.46 1.58
CA GLU A 242 24.97 -9.65 2.79
C GLU A 242 24.77 -8.17 2.50
N GLN A 243 24.62 -7.37 3.55
CA GLN A 243 24.37 -5.93 3.46
C GLN A 243 25.66 -5.13 3.29
N HIS A 244 25.56 -3.99 2.61
CA HIS A 244 26.61 -2.97 2.56
C HIS A 244 26.01 -1.56 2.63
N LEU A 245 26.87 -0.55 2.74
CA LEU A 245 26.49 0.86 2.92
C LEU A 245 27.01 1.71 1.74
N PRO A 246 26.29 1.73 0.60
CA PRO A 246 26.76 2.38 -0.63
C PRO A 246 27.06 3.88 -0.48
N ASP A 247 26.33 4.60 0.38
CA ASP A 247 26.53 6.03 0.63
C ASP A 247 26.60 6.34 2.14
N GLY A 248 27.30 5.47 2.87
CA GLY A 248 27.59 5.66 4.30
C GLY A 248 26.43 5.32 5.24
N GLU A 249 26.72 5.43 6.54
CA GLU A 249 25.77 5.07 7.61
C GLU A 249 24.66 6.12 7.81
N ASP A 250 24.88 7.36 7.34
CA ASP A 250 23.96 8.49 7.47
C ASP A 250 22.89 8.53 6.36
N HIS A 251 23.01 7.70 5.33
CA HIS A 251 21.97 7.55 4.31
C HIS A 251 20.64 7.09 4.96
N PRO A 252 19.48 7.71 4.66
CA PRO A 252 18.22 7.45 5.38
C PRO A 252 17.77 5.98 5.41
N PHE A 253 18.00 5.23 4.32
CA PHE A 253 17.72 3.78 4.30
C PHE A 253 18.67 3.03 5.23
N ALA A 254 19.97 3.33 5.18
CA ALA A 254 21.00 2.72 6.03
C ALA A 254 20.73 2.96 7.51
N VAL A 255 20.44 4.21 7.90
CA VAL A 255 20.07 4.57 9.28
C VAL A 255 18.89 3.72 9.76
N THR A 256 17.87 3.54 8.92
CA THR A 256 16.67 2.78 9.26
C THR A 256 16.96 1.28 9.41
N MET A 257 17.76 0.71 8.50
CA MET A 257 18.21 -0.68 8.54
C MET A 257 19.08 -0.96 9.77
N LEU A 258 20.08 -0.12 10.06
CA LEU A 258 20.98 -0.29 11.19
C LEU A 258 20.22 -0.20 12.53
N LYS A 259 19.31 0.78 12.68
CA LYS A 259 18.42 0.89 13.86
C LYS A 259 17.56 -0.36 14.05
N HIS A 260 17.09 -0.97 12.97
CA HIS A 260 16.33 -2.22 13.03
C HIS A 260 17.15 -3.36 13.64
N PHE A 261 18.35 -3.62 13.12
CA PHE A 261 19.23 -4.68 13.63
C PHE A 261 19.72 -4.41 15.06
N GLN A 262 19.97 -3.16 15.41
CA GLN A 262 20.26 -2.76 16.80
C GLN A 262 19.08 -3.07 17.73
N LYS A 263 17.84 -2.77 17.32
CA LYS A 263 16.62 -3.05 18.10
C LYS A 263 16.40 -4.55 18.31
N LEU A 264 16.76 -5.37 17.32
CA LEU A 264 16.72 -6.84 17.42
C LEU A 264 17.86 -7.43 18.25
N ARG A 265 18.83 -6.60 18.69
CA ARG A 265 20.05 -7.03 19.40
C ARG A 265 20.94 -7.96 18.58
N THR A 266 20.89 -7.83 17.26
CA THR A 266 21.71 -8.57 16.30
C THR A 266 22.40 -7.57 15.35
N PRO A 267 23.29 -6.70 15.86
CA PRO A 267 23.94 -5.70 15.03
C PRO A 267 24.78 -6.34 13.91
N LEU A 268 24.92 -5.60 12.81
CA LEU A 268 25.76 -6.00 11.67
C LEU A 268 27.18 -5.53 11.97
N HIS A 269 28.10 -6.46 12.22
CA HIS A 269 29.45 -6.16 12.70
C HIS A 269 30.46 -6.02 11.56
N ALA A 270 30.27 -6.81 10.51
CA ALA A 270 31.17 -6.90 9.38
C ALA A 270 30.73 -6.01 8.19
N ILE A 271 29.84 -5.05 8.42
CA ILE A 271 29.31 -4.17 7.36
C ILE A 271 30.35 -3.12 6.93
N GLY A 272 30.34 -2.78 5.64
CA GLY A 272 31.20 -1.79 4.99
C GLY A 272 30.64 -1.40 3.62
N THR A 273 31.47 -0.85 2.73
CA THR A 273 31.16 -0.63 1.31
C THR A 273 31.63 -1.83 0.46
N LEU A 274 31.19 -1.95 -0.79
CA LEU A 274 31.71 -2.98 -1.71
C LEU A 274 33.24 -2.94 -1.85
N GLY A 275 33.84 -1.75 -1.94
CA GLY A 275 35.29 -1.59 -1.98
C GLY A 275 35.97 -2.20 -0.75
N THR A 276 35.47 -1.87 0.46
CA THR A 276 36.02 -2.48 1.68
C THR A 276 35.79 -4.00 1.77
N MET A 277 34.74 -4.52 1.13
CA MET A 277 34.49 -5.96 1.06
C MET A 277 35.49 -6.65 0.11
N ARG A 278 35.80 -6.04 -1.03
CA ARG A 278 36.86 -6.50 -1.93
C ARG A 278 38.19 -6.55 -1.21
N ASP A 279 38.61 -5.46 -0.58
CA ASP A 279 39.88 -5.38 0.17
C ASP A 279 39.97 -6.48 1.25
N ARG A 280 38.85 -6.79 1.91
CA ARG A 280 38.78 -7.85 2.94
C ARG A 280 38.97 -9.25 2.35
N PHE A 281 38.41 -9.53 1.19
CA PHE A 281 38.60 -10.82 0.51
C PHE A 281 40.03 -10.97 0.00
N GLU A 282 40.58 -9.91 -0.60
CA GLU A 282 41.97 -9.90 -1.06
C GLU A 282 42.96 -10.08 0.10
N ALA A 283 42.77 -9.35 1.19
CA ALA A 283 43.57 -9.50 2.41
C ALA A 283 43.41 -10.89 3.07
N ALA A 284 42.30 -11.59 2.82
CA ALA A 284 42.08 -12.96 3.26
C ALA A 284 42.80 -14.00 2.37
N GLY A 285 43.33 -13.60 1.21
CA GLY A 285 44.07 -14.47 0.29
C GLY A 285 43.30 -14.87 -0.97
N TRP A 286 42.14 -14.27 -1.23
CA TRP A 286 41.44 -14.46 -2.51
C TRP A 286 42.09 -13.61 -3.60
N PRO A 287 42.40 -14.15 -4.79
CA PRO A 287 42.95 -13.36 -5.90
C PRO A 287 41.99 -12.26 -6.35
N SER A 288 42.49 -11.06 -6.61
CA SER A 288 41.67 -9.92 -7.09
C SER A 288 40.84 -10.25 -8.33
N GLU A 289 41.46 -10.92 -9.31
CA GLU A 289 40.81 -11.38 -10.56
C GLU A 289 39.73 -12.43 -10.32
N GLY A 290 39.78 -13.11 -9.16
CA GLY A 290 38.82 -14.11 -8.76
C GLY A 290 37.64 -13.56 -7.97
N VAL A 291 37.57 -12.24 -7.69
CA VAL A 291 36.55 -11.63 -6.82
C VAL A 291 35.60 -10.73 -7.63
N ASP A 292 34.36 -11.19 -7.80
CA ASP A 292 33.26 -10.46 -8.43
C ASP A 292 32.24 -9.99 -7.37
N LEU A 293 31.80 -8.73 -7.45
CA LEU A 293 30.79 -8.16 -6.57
C LEU A 293 29.75 -7.43 -7.41
N LYS A 294 28.48 -7.75 -7.19
CA LYS A 294 27.34 -7.02 -7.78
C LYS A 294 26.27 -6.81 -6.73
N THR A 295 25.70 -5.62 -6.66
CA THR A 295 24.49 -5.39 -5.87
C THR A 295 23.32 -6.20 -6.44
N LEU A 296 22.31 -6.50 -5.63
CA LEU A 296 21.12 -7.15 -6.15
C LEU A 296 20.39 -6.27 -7.17
N TRP A 297 20.51 -4.93 -7.08
CA TRP A 297 19.92 -4.04 -8.08
C TRP A 297 20.64 -4.11 -9.44
N GLU A 298 21.97 -4.27 -9.45
CA GLU A 298 22.73 -4.58 -10.68
C GLU A 298 22.31 -5.93 -11.26
N LEU A 299 22.17 -6.97 -10.42
CA LEU A 299 21.72 -8.28 -10.87
C LEU A 299 20.29 -8.25 -11.43
N TRP A 300 19.39 -7.49 -10.81
CA TRP A 300 18.04 -7.26 -11.35
C TRP A 300 18.10 -6.63 -12.73
N SER A 301 18.98 -5.65 -12.93
CA SER A 301 19.12 -4.89 -14.18
C SER A 301 19.92 -5.61 -15.27
N ASN A 302 20.49 -6.79 -14.98
CA ASN A 302 21.26 -7.57 -15.93
C ASN A 302 20.39 -8.64 -16.62
N ASP A 303 20.24 -8.54 -17.93
CA ASP A 303 19.42 -9.45 -18.74
C ASP A 303 19.97 -10.88 -18.81
N ASP A 304 21.28 -11.06 -18.65
CA ASP A 304 21.93 -12.37 -18.60
C ASP A 304 21.65 -13.09 -17.27
N PHE A 305 21.27 -12.32 -16.24
CA PHE A 305 21.00 -12.85 -14.91
C PHE A 305 19.50 -12.99 -14.60
N VAL A 306 18.73 -11.91 -14.82
CA VAL A 306 17.26 -11.95 -14.80
C VAL A 306 16.76 -11.50 -16.15
N THR A 307 16.25 -12.42 -16.95
CA THR A 307 15.76 -12.09 -18.29
C THR A 307 14.52 -11.19 -18.25
N PRO A 308 14.25 -10.38 -19.28
CA PRO A 308 13.01 -9.60 -19.37
C PRO A 308 11.74 -10.44 -19.23
N THR A 309 11.76 -11.69 -19.70
CA THR A 309 10.65 -12.65 -19.56
C THR A 309 10.43 -13.06 -18.11
N GLU A 310 11.49 -13.32 -17.36
CA GLU A 310 11.40 -13.62 -15.94
C GLU A 310 10.87 -12.43 -15.15
N ARG A 311 11.40 -11.21 -15.38
CA ARG A 311 10.92 -10.01 -14.69
C ARG A 311 9.42 -9.79 -14.91
N ARG A 312 8.96 -9.84 -16.16
CA ARG A 312 7.52 -9.73 -16.50
C ARG A 312 6.66 -10.83 -15.90
N SER A 313 7.20 -12.03 -15.73
CA SER A 313 6.46 -13.13 -15.10
C SER A 313 6.12 -12.82 -13.63
N LEU A 314 6.94 -12.03 -12.93
CA LEU A 314 6.72 -11.68 -11.53
C LEU A 314 5.53 -10.73 -11.34
N ASP A 315 5.25 -9.86 -12.31
CA ASP A 315 4.09 -8.96 -12.30
C ASP A 315 2.75 -9.73 -12.39
N LYS A 316 2.77 -10.97 -12.91
CA LYS A 316 1.59 -11.86 -12.94
C LYS A 316 1.30 -12.52 -11.60
N VAL A 317 2.27 -12.54 -10.67
CA VAL A 317 2.13 -13.19 -9.36
C VAL A 317 1.41 -12.27 -8.37
N GLU A 318 1.84 -11.01 -8.30
CA GLU A 318 1.28 -10.00 -7.40
C GLU A 318 1.40 -8.60 -8.02
N PRO A 319 0.39 -7.71 -7.87
CA PRO A 319 0.48 -6.32 -8.30
C PRO A 319 1.62 -5.58 -7.57
N PHE A 320 2.42 -4.80 -8.30
CA PHE A 320 3.65 -4.18 -7.77
C PHE A 320 3.88 -2.75 -8.27
N ASP A 321 4.20 -1.83 -7.36
CA ASP A 321 4.59 -0.44 -7.67
C ASP A 321 5.51 0.20 -6.61
N GLU A 322 6.28 -0.64 -5.90
CA GLU A 322 7.21 -0.22 -4.83
C GLU A 322 8.67 -0.21 -5.34
N TRP A 323 8.86 0.23 -6.59
CA TRP A 323 10.13 0.10 -7.33
C TRP A 323 11.30 0.84 -6.70
N GLU A 324 11.08 2.07 -6.20
CA GLU A 324 12.13 2.82 -5.52
C GLU A 324 12.58 2.11 -4.23
N GLU A 325 11.65 1.51 -3.49
CA GLU A 325 11.97 0.75 -2.28
C GLU A 325 12.71 -0.56 -2.61
N PHE A 326 12.35 -1.21 -3.72
CA PHE A 326 13.00 -2.42 -4.20
C PHE A 326 14.44 -2.16 -4.68
N ALA A 327 14.66 -1.07 -5.41
CA ALA A 327 15.99 -0.65 -5.84
C ALA A 327 16.86 -0.20 -4.66
N LEU A 328 16.29 0.50 -3.66
CA LEU A 328 17.01 0.84 -2.43
C LEU A 328 17.42 -0.42 -1.65
N PHE A 329 16.52 -1.39 -1.47
CA PHE A 329 16.86 -2.68 -0.90
C PHE A 329 17.95 -3.38 -1.71
N GLY A 330 17.75 -3.50 -3.02
CA GLY A 330 18.66 -4.21 -3.91
C GLY A 330 20.04 -3.56 -3.98
N SER A 331 20.12 -2.25 -3.79
CA SER A 331 21.38 -1.51 -3.72
C SER A 331 22.11 -1.66 -2.40
N HIS A 332 21.42 -1.99 -1.29
CA HIS A 332 22.04 -2.20 0.03
C HIS A 332 22.37 -3.66 0.31
N TYR A 333 22.09 -4.57 -0.62
CA TYR A 333 22.46 -5.98 -0.57
C TYR A 333 23.31 -6.31 -1.78
N PHE A 334 24.32 -7.16 -1.60
CA PHE A 334 25.19 -7.58 -2.70
C PHE A 334 25.41 -9.08 -2.70
N LEU A 335 25.73 -9.60 -3.87
CA LEU A 335 26.28 -10.93 -4.09
C LEU A 335 27.76 -10.77 -4.41
N LEU A 336 28.61 -11.44 -3.64
CA LEU A 336 30.02 -11.61 -3.92
C LEU A 336 30.28 -13.06 -4.29
N ARG A 337 31.01 -13.26 -5.39
CA ARG A 337 31.49 -14.55 -5.88
C ARG A 337 33.01 -14.48 -5.95
N ALA A 338 33.69 -15.29 -5.14
CA ALA A 338 35.14 -15.39 -5.13
C ALA A 338 35.60 -16.77 -5.60
N THR A 339 36.72 -16.88 -6.30
CA THR A 339 37.43 -18.13 -6.62
C THR A 339 38.93 -17.98 -6.36
N ASN A 340 39.57 -18.99 -5.80
CA ASN A 340 41.03 -19.03 -5.68
C ASN A 340 41.72 -19.86 -6.77
N ASN A 341 40.92 -20.52 -7.61
CA ASN A 341 41.35 -21.28 -8.78
C ASN A 341 40.99 -20.49 -10.03
N VAL A 342 41.87 -19.56 -10.42
CA VAL A 342 41.73 -18.73 -11.61
C VAL A 342 42.29 -19.52 -12.80
N GLY A 343 41.47 -20.39 -13.39
CA GLY A 343 41.79 -21.10 -14.62
C GLY A 343 41.62 -20.19 -15.86
N HIS A 344 42.52 -20.30 -16.83
CA HIS A 344 42.39 -19.71 -18.17
C HIS A 344 41.27 -20.44 -18.95
N ASP A 345 40.00 -20.18 -18.62
CA ASP A 345 38.89 -20.53 -19.51
C ASP A 345 38.25 -19.23 -20.03
N ASN A 346 38.39 -19.06 -21.33
CA ASN A 346 37.77 -18.01 -22.12
C ASN A 346 36.26 -18.27 -22.18
N ASP A 347 35.48 -17.46 -21.48
CA ASP A 347 34.23 -16.94 -22.01
C ASP A 347 34.26 -15.43 -21.75
N GLU A 348 34.42 -14.67 -22.82
CA GLU A 348 34.32 -13.21 -22.83
C GLU A 348 32.88 -12.79 -22.50
N GLU A 349 32.47 -12.86 -21.23
CA GLU A 349 31.42 -11.97 -20.73
C GLU A 349 32.07 -10.62 -20.44
N ALA A 350 31.60 -9.59 -21.16
CA ALA A 350 32.14 -8.24 -21.14
C ALA A 350 32.42 -7.76 -19.70
N LYS A 351 33.68 -7.36 -19.48
CA LYS A 351 34.14 -6.69 -18.27
C LYS A 351 33.15 -5.58 -17.90
N PRO A 352 32.53 -5.60 -16.71
CA PRO A 352 31.94 -4.39 -16.16
C PRO A 352 33.09 -3.42 -15.92
N ASP A 353 32.94 -2.17 -16.33
CA ASP A 353 33.88 -1.10 -15.97
C ASP A 353 34.22 -1.21 -14.49
N ASP A 354 35.50 -1.46 -14.24
CA ASP A 354 36.11 -1.43 -12.93
C ASP A 354 35.59 -0.18 -12.21
N ILE A 355 35.02 -0.34 -11.02
CA ILE A 355 34.73 0.79 -10.14
C ILE A 355 36.09 1.27 -9.66
N GLY A 356 36.77 1.97 -10.56
CA GLY A 356 37.90 2.81 -10.23
C GLY A 356 37.42 3.69 -9.10
N HIS A 357 38.20 3.66 -8.02
CA HIS A 357 38.18 4.67 -6.99
C HIS A 357 37.74 6.00 -7.61
N ALA A 358 36.62 6.53 -7.13
CA ALA A 358 36.48 7.97 -7.08
C ALA A 358 37.57 8.45 -6.12
N ALA A 359 38.81 8.48 -6.61
CA ALA A 359 39.83 9.36 -6.10
C ALA A 359 39.17 10.72 -6.07
N SER A 360 39.19 11.31 -4.88
CA SER A 360 38.86 12.69 -4.60
C SER A 360 39.49 13.58 -5.66
N THR A 361 38.75 13.82 -6.74
CA THR A 361 38.93 14.97 -7.61
C THR A 361 38.06 16.02 -6.97
N GLU A 362 38.62 16.61 -5.91
CA GLU A 362 38.42 18.02 -5.64
C GLU A 362 38.79 18.75 -6.94
N ASP A 363 37.82 18.95 -7.84
CA ASP A 363 37.73 20.19 -8.59
C ASP A 363 36.42 20.37 -9.36
N SER A 364 35.73 21.44 -8.96
CA SER A 364 34.72 22.23 -9.67
C SER A 364 33.30 21.67 -9.84
N CYS A 365 32.50 21.68 -8.76
CA CYS A 365 31.12 22.18 -8.89
C CYS A 365 30.88 23.32 -7.90
N SER A 366 30.72 24.52 -8.44
CA SER A 366 30.62 25.78 -7.69
C SER A 366 29.20 26.07 -7.15
N ARG A 367 28.35 25.05 -6.99
CA ARG A 367 26.92 25.25 -6.71
C ARG A 367 26.46 24.42 -5.53
N THR A 368 25.99 25.15 -4.53
CA THR A 368 25.46 24.61 -3.30
C THR A 368 24.03 25.10 -3.11
N LEU A 369 23.17 24.18 -2.71
CA LEU A 369 21.82 24.47 -2.24
C LEU A 369 21.82 24.43 -0.71
N ASN A 370 21.25 25.44 -0.08
CA ASN A 370 20.95 25.39 1.35
C ASN A 370 19.53 24.87 1.54
N ALA A 371 19.36 23.86 2.38
CA ALA A 371 18.05 23.34 2.72
C ALA A 371 17.63 23.76 4.14
N GLU A 372 16.45 24.37 4.25
CA GLU A 372 15.84 24.78 5.52
C GLU A 372 14.55 24.00 5.76
N ILE A 373 14.40 23.42 6.97
CA ILE A 373 13.16 22.71 7.34
C ILE A 373 12.01 23.70 7.44
N ILE A 374 10.94 23.41 6.72
CA ILE A 374 9.72 24.21 6.76
C ILE A 374 8.96 23.87 8.05
N SER A 375 8.79 24.87 8.91
CA SER A 375 8.17 24.70 10.22
C SER A 375 6.64 24.75 10.17
N GLY A 376 5.97 23.95 11.00
CA GLY A 376 4.50 23.96 11.16
C GLY A 376 3.86 22.57 11.17
N PRO A 377 2.53 22.49 11.35
CA PRO A 377 1.80 21.22 11.44
C PRO A 377 1.62 20.60 10.06
N SER A 378 2.60 19.80 9.59
CA SER A 378 2.48 19.04 8.34
C SER A 378 2.12 17.58 8.57
N THR A 379 1.39 16.99 7.62
CA THR A 379 1.09 15.57 7.60
C THR A 379 2.15 14.82 6.81
N SER A 380 2.73 13.76 7.38
CA SER A 380 3.65 12.89 6.64
C SER A 380 2.92 12.21 5.48
N ARG A 381 3.37 12.47 4.25
CA ARG A 381 2.80 11.92 3.01
C ARG A 381 3.87 11.69 1.95
N ARG A 382 3.62 10.71 1.08
CA ARG A 382 4.45 10.37 -0.09
C ARG A 382 3.57 10.01 -1.29
N PHE A 383 4.10 10.18 -2.49
CA PHE A 383 3.39 10.04 -3.77
C PHE A 383 2.12 10.93 -3.85
N ALA A 384 2.19 12.08 -3.20
CA ALA A 384 1.23 13.17 -3.31
C ALA A 384 1.65 14.11 -4.46
N ALA A 385 0.76 15.03 -4.83
CA ALA A 385 1.03 16.03 -5.87
C ALA A 385 1.14 17.42 -5.24
N ALA A 386 2.12 18.19 -5.67
CA ALA A 386 2.23 19.60 -5.32
C ALA A 386 1.77 20.49 -6.47
N THR A 387 1.11 21.60 -6.14
CA THR A 387 0.70 22.59 -7.12
C THR A 387 0.64 23.98 -6.46
N SER A 388 0.85 25.04 -7.23
CA SER A 388 0.60 26.40 -6.76
C SER A 388 -0.88 26.58 -6.46
N ILE A 389 -1.20 27.27 -5.36
CA ILE A 389 -2.58 27.52 -4.96
C ILE A 389 -3.22 28.51 -5.95
N PRO A 390 -4.44 28.23 -6.46
CA PRO A 390 -5.23 29.20 -7.19
C PRO A 390 -5.43 30.50 -6.41
N GLY A 391 -5.20 31.65 -7.05
CA GLY A 391 -5.33 32.97 -6.40
C GLY A 391 -6.74 33.37 -5.94
N THR A 392 -7.72 32.47 -5.98
CA THR A 392 -9.09 32.67 -5.51
C THR A 392 -9.39 32.01 -4.16
N LEU A 393 -8.46 31.20 -3.63
CA LEU A 393 -8.52 30.73 -2.25
C LEU A 393 -8.09 31.87 -1.31
N GLU A 394 -8.85 32.14 -0.26
CA GLU A 394 -8.56 33.21 0.70
C GLU A 394 -8.20 32.66 2.08
N GLN A 395 -7.40 33.42 2.83
CA GLN A 395 -7.17 33.17 4.26
C GLN A 395 -8.47 33.41 5.05
N ASP A 396 -8.74 32.57 6.05
CA ASP A 396 -10.03 32.55 6.74
C ASP A 396 -10.28 33.87 7.51
N ILE A 397 -9.25 34.42 8.15
CA ILE A 397 -9.30 35.65 8.95
C ILE A 397 -8.98 36.88 8.11
N LEU A 398 -7.85 36.87 7.38
CA LEU A 398 -7.37 38.05 6.67
C LEU A 398 -8.15 38.35 5.37
N LYS A 399 -8.94 37.39 4.85
CA LYS A 399 -9.68 37.52 3.57
C LYS A 399 -8.80 37.99 2.41
N THR A 400 -7.52 37.66 2.48
CA THR A 400 -6.52 37.93 1.45
C THR A 400 -6.33 36.68 0.61
N PRO A 401 -6.06 36.82 -0.70
CA PRO A 401 -5.69 35.69 -1.55
C PRO A 401 -4.50 34.92 -0.98
N LEU A 402 -4.67 33.60 -0.83
CA LEU A 402 -3.61 32.67 -0.46
C LEU A 402 -2.59 32.59 -1.59
N GLN A 403 -1.36 32.98 -1.29
CA GLN A 403 -0.22 32.73 -2.16
C GLN A 403 0.64 31.65 -1.51
N GLY A 404 0.77 30.51 -2.19
CA GLY A 404 1.51 29.39 -1.65
C GLY A 404 1.42 28.14 -2.53
N VAL A 405 1.83 27.02 -1.94
CA VAL A 405 1.86 25.70 -2.58
C VAL A 405 1.01 24.73 -1.76
N ALA A 406 0.12 24.01 -2.42
CA ALA A 406 -0.64 22.93 -1.81
C ALA A 406 0.01 21.58 -2.12
N HIS A 407 0.08 20.70 -1.12
CA HIS A 407 0.59 19.33 -1.25
C HIS A 407 -0.53 18.34 -0.90
N LEU A 408 -1.08 17.68 -1.92
CA LEU A 408 -2.42 17.12 -1.92
C LEU A 408 -2.41 15.60 -2.11
N GLY A 409 -3.23 14.89 -1.32
CA GLY A 409 -3.41 13.44 -1.41
C GLY A 409 -2.20 12.61 -0.94
N GLY A 410 -1.95 11.49 -1.63
CA GLY A 410 -0.82 10.60 -1.40
C GLY A 410 -1.06 9.53 -0.33
N LEU A 411 0.01 8.83 0.08
CA LEU A 411 0.00 7.81 1.12
C LEU A 411 0.59 8.38 2.41
N GLY A 412 -0.22 8.40 3.48
CA GLY A 412 0.21 8.76 4.83
C GLY A 412 0.67 7.56 5.65
N THR A 413 0.73 7.74 6.98
CA THR A 413 1.26 6.73 7.91
C THR A 413 0.39 5.47 8.06
N ARG A 414 -0.90 5.56 7.76
CA ARG A 414 -1.88 4.46 7.94
C ARG A 414 -2.69 4.19 6.68
N GLU A 415 -2.97 5.21 5.90
CA GLU A 415 -3.89 5.14 4.77
C GLU A 415 -3.55 6.20 3.72
N ARG A 416 -4.24 6.12 2.58
CA ARG A 416 -4.17 7.16 1.55
C ARG A 416 -4.98 8.35 2.03
N LEU A 417 -4.47 9.55 1.76
CA LEU A 417 -5.03 10.79 2.25
C LEU A 417 -5.91 11.43 1.17
N LYS A 418 -6.96 12.12 1.60
CA LYS A 418 -7.72 13.07 0.77
C LYS A 418 -7.31 14.52 1.05
N SER A 419 -6.80 14.79 2.25
CA SER A 419 -6.39 16.12 2.68
C SER A 419 -5.15 16.62 1.94
N GLY A 420 -4.84 17.90 2.10
CA GLY A 420 -3.56 18.50 1.70
C GLY A 420 -3.01 19.43 2.77
N ASP A 421 -1.72 19.74 2.65
CA ASP A 421 -1.04 20.74 3.47
C ASP A 421 -0.77 22.00 2.61
N ILE A 422 -0.89 23.20 3.19
CA ILE A 422 -0.58 24.48 2.53
C ILE A 422 0.74 25.03 3.06
N TYR A 423 1.65 25.36 2.14
CA TYR A 423 2.93 25.98 2.40
C TYR A 423 2.89 27.41 1.89
N GLN A 424 3.21 28.39 2.73
CA GLN A 424 3.19 29.81 2.36
C GLN A 424 4.43 30.55 2.88
N GLU A 425 4.80 31.61 2.18
CA GLU A 425 5.75 32.61 2.65
C GLU A 425 5.06 33.50 3.70
N PRO A 426 5.64 33.73 4.89
CA PRO A 426 5.08 34.65 5.87
C PRO A 426 4.95 36.06 5.26
N ALA A 427 3.77 36.67 5.37
CA ALA A 427 3.58 38.04 4.92
C ALA A 427 4.48 39.00 5.71
N HIS A 428 5.26 39.82 5.00
CA HIS A 428 6.27 40.71 5.59
C HIS A 428 5.74 41.79 6.55
N ASP A 429 4.42 41.99 6.67
CA ASP A 429 3.82 43.14 7.40
C ASP A 429 2.71 42.81 8.42
N LEU A 430 2.46 41.54 8.75
CA LEU A 430 1.41 41.19 9.73
C LEU A 430 1.98 40.96 11.13
N HIS A 431 2.38 42.06 11.77
CA HIS A 431 2.26 42.15 13.23
C HIS A 431 0.76 42.23 13.56
N SER A 432 0.05 41.10 13.53
CA SER A 432 -1.31 41.04 14.08
C SER A 432 -1.21 41.29 15.58
N THR A 433 -1.52 42.51 16.00
CA THR A 433 -1.62 42.93 17.40
C THR A 433 -2.83 42.32 18.11
N GLU A 434 -3.67 41.57 17.39
CA GLU A 434 -4.82 40.87 17.94
C GLU A 434 -4.40 39.58 18.65
N ARG A 435 -4.68 39.55 19.95
CA ARG A 435 -4.51 38.38 20.82
C ARG A 435 -5.86 37.72 21.05
N ASP A 436 -5.84 36.40 21.17
CA ASP A 436 -6.98 35.58 21.59
C ASP A 436 -7.38 35.97 23.02
N GLU A 437 -8.58 35.57 23.49
CA GLU A 437 -9.04 35.83 24.87
C GLU A 437 -8.09 35.27 25.96
N GLY A 438 -7.14 34.39 25.59
CA GLY A 438 -6.06 33.85 26.43
C GLY A 438 -4.67 34.50 26.24
N GLY A 439 -4.53 35.55 25.43
CA GLY A 439 -3.28 36.31 25.28
C GLY A 439 -2.24 35.74 24.29
N ALA A 440 -2.56 34.66 23.57
CA ALA A 440 -1.76 34.13 22.46
C ALA A 440 -2.02 34.93 21.17
N PRO A 441 -1.05 35.02 20.23
CA PRO A 441 -1.28 35.66 18.93
C PRO A 441 -2.21 34.80 18.06
N ARG A 442 -3.27 35.40 17.49
CA ARG A 442 -4.19 34.73 16.57
C ARG A 442 -3.42 34.23 15.35
N ARG A 443 -3.47 32.92 15.08
CA ARG A 443 -2.91 32.34 13.85
C ARG A 443 -4.00 32.26 12.79
N ASP A 444 -3.69 32.76 11.59
CA ASP A 444 -4.60 32.63 10.46
C ASP A 444 -4.66 31.18 9.97
N THR A 445 -5.81 30.76 9.46
CA THR A 445 -6.07 29.41 8.94
C THR A 445 -6.47 29.50 7.48
N ALA A 446 -6.31 28.41 6.75
CA ALA A 446 -6.87 28.29 5.42
C ALA A 446 -7.70 27.02 5.29
N THR A 447 -8.68 27.11 4.42
CA THR A 447 -9.56 26.00 4.14
C THR A 447 -9.25 25.40 2.78
N LEU A 448 -8.81 24.13 2.75
CA LEU A 448 -8.49 23.42 1.51
C LEU A 448 -9.51 22.28 1.30
N PRO A 449 -10.11 22.15 0.11
CA PRO A 449 -11.07 21.07 -0.15
C PRO A 449 -10.34 19.72 -0.26
N ASP A 450 -10.89 18.71 0.42
CA ASP A 450 -10.44 17.33 0.30
C ASP A 450 -10.51 16.85 -1.16
N LEU A 451 -9.55 16.01 -1.55
CA LEU A 451 -9.59 15.33 -2.83
C LEU A 451 -10.87 14.49 -2.96
N PRO A 452 -11.44 14.38 -4.18
CA PRO A 452 -12.61 13.54 -4.44
C PRO A 452 -12.40 12.08 -3.98
N SER A 453 -11.19 11.55 -4.19
CA SER A 453 -10.80 10.20 -3.79
C SER A 453 -9.43 10.16 -3.12
N ALA A 454 -9.23 9.19 -2.23
CA ALA A 454 -7.94 8.96 -1.58
C ALA A 454 -6.99 8.26 -2.57
N THR A 455 -6.20 9.03 -3.30
CA THR A 455 -5.34 8.55 -4.41
C THR A 455 -3.87 8.90 -4.19
N MET A 456 -2.98 8.15 -4.83
CA MET A 456 -1.53 8.38 -4.88
C MET A 456 -1.01 8.20 -6.30
N CYS A 457 0.16 8.73 -6.61
CA CYS A 457 0.77 8.68 -7.94
C CYS A 457 -0.12 9.31 -9.04
N HIS A 458 -0.92 10.30 -8.65
CA HIS A 458 -1.68 11.21 -9.52
C HIS A 458 -0.86 12.48 -9.76
N THR A 459 -1.29 13.33 -10.70
CA THR A 459 -0.73 14.67 -10.89
C THR A 459 -1.80 15.72 -10.59
N ILE A 460 -1.35 16.91 -10.18
CA ILE A 460 -2.18 18.12 -10.10
C ILE A 460 -1.41 19.24 -10.78
N THR A 461 -1.88 19.69 -11.93
CA THR A 461 -1.15 20.61 -12.80
C THR A 461 -1.97 21.87 -13.02
N SER A 462 -1.36 23.06 -12.94
CA SER A 462 -2.06 24.33 -13.19
C SER A 462 -2.63 24.37 -14.62
N LEU A 463 -3.84 24.90 -14.75
CA LEU A 463 -4.49 25.22 -16.02
C LEU A 463 -4.35 26.71 -16.36
N GLY A 464 -3.45 27.45 -15.73
CA GLY A 464 -3.31 28.90 -15.89
C GLY A 464 -4.47 29.67 -15.24
N GLY A 465 -4.18 30.82 -14.62
CA GLY A 465 -5.17 31.54 -13.81
C GLY A 465 -5.54 30.79 -12.51
N PRO A 466 -6.81 30.78 -12.06
CA PRO A 466 -7.22 30.23 -10.77
C PRO A 466 -7.65 28.75 -10.82
N ALA A 467 -7.16 27.95 -11.77
CA ALA A 467 -7.59 26.56 -11.92
C ALA A 467 -6.42 25.57 -11.98
N SER A 468 -6.61 24.38 -11.41
CA SER A 468 -5.66 23.25 -11.48
C SER A 468 -6.39 21.95 -11.80
N LEU A 469 -5.78 21.08 -12.60
CA LEU A 469 -6.34 19.79 -13.04
C LEU A 469 -5.68 18.63 -12.29
N LEU A 470 -6.48 17.86 -11.56
CA LEU A 470 -6.11 16.54 -11.02
C LEU A 470 -6.32 15.47 -12.09
N VAL A 471 -5.29 14.64 -12.32
CA VAL A 471 -5.34 13.57 -13.32
C VAL A 471 -4.98 12.21 -12.71
N GLY A 472 -5.89 11.24 -12.83
CA GLY A 472 -5.64 9.81 -12.61
C GLY A 472 -5.14 9.42 -11.21
N GLY A 473 -4.12 8.57 -11.18
CA GLY A 473 -3.55 7.98 -9.97
C GLY A 473 -4.11 6.59 -9.66
N ARG A 474 -3.87 6.10 -8.45
CA ARG A 474 -4.29 4.74 -8.05
C ARG A 474 -4.64 4.57 -6.57
N ALA A 475 -5.51 3.61 -6.29
CA ALA A 475 -5.79 3.13 -4.93
C ALA A 475 -4.93 1.92 -4.52
N SER A 476 -4.57 1.08 -5.48
CA SER A 476 -3.61 -0.04 -5.42
C SER A 476 -3.03 -0.24 -6.83
N PRO A 477 -1.90 -0.96 -7.00
CA PRO A 477 -1.27 -1.09 -8.33
C PRO A 477 -2.20 -1.67 -9.42
N ASP A 478 -3.22 -2.44 -9.04
CA ASP A 478 -4.27 -3.02 -9.90
C ASP A 478 -5.57 -2.19 -9.95
N LYS A 479 -5.56 -0.96 -9.42
CA LYS A 479 -6.71 -0.03 -9.34
C LYS A 479 -6.29 1.38 -9.73
N ALA A 480 -5.82 1.51 -10.97
CA ALA A 480 -5.60 2.79 -11.62
C ALA A 480 -6.93 3.51 -11.89
N SER A 481 -6.93 4.84 -11.76
CA SER A 481 -8.09 5.70 -11.95
C SER A 481 -7.99 6.44 -13.29
N SER A 482 -9.11 6.55 -14.01
CA SER A 482 -9.26 7.46 -15.14
C SER A 482 -9.86 8.82 -14.74
N ALA A 483 -10.27 8.97 -13.48
CA ALA A 483 -11.00 10.15 -13.04
C ALA A 483 -10.12 11.41 -13.06
N CYS A 484 -10.72 12.53 -13.48
CA CYS A 484 -10.10 13.83 -13.54
C CYS A 484 -10.99 14.88 -12.88
N PHE A 485 -10.39 15.87 -12.22
CA PHE A 485 -11.13 16.92 -11.53
C PHE A 485 -10.41 18.26 -11.66
N ILE A 486 -11.16 19.36 -11.74
CA ILE A 486 -10.62 20.72 -11.76
C ILE A 486 -10.85 21.35 -10.40
N LEU A 487 -9.78 21.80 -9.75
CA LEU A 487 -9.84 22.67 -8.58
C LEU A 487 -9.92 24.11 -9.07
N GLN A 488 -11.04 24.78 -8.80
CA GLN A 488 -11.24 26.20 -9.07
C GLN A 488 -12.09 26.82 -7.95
N ASP A 489 -11.71 28.00 -7.47
CA ASP A 489 -12.47 28.74 -6.45
C ASP A 489 -12.74 27.94 -5.17
N GLY A 490 -11.77 27.12 -4.76
CA GLY A 490 -11.87 26.26 -3.57
C GLY A 490 -12.83 25.08 -3.72
N VAL A 491 -13.26 24.74 -4.95
CA VAL A 491 -14.17 23.64 -5.25
C VAL A 491 -13.57 22.72 -6.31
N TRP A 492 -13.83 21.42 -6.17
CA TRP A 492 -13.44 20.41 -7.15
C TRP A 492 -14.63 20.09 -8.06
N ASP A 493 -14.50 20.37 -9.35
CA ASP A 493 -15.46 20.05 -10.40
C ASP A 493 -15.01 18.80 -11.17
N ALA A 494 -15.94 17.92 -11.55
CA ALA A 494 -15.63 16.79 -12.41
C ALA A 494 -15.15 17.28 -13.79
N ALA A 495 -14.05 16.71 -14.28
CA ALA A 495 -13.52 16.94 -15.62
C ALA A 495 -13.72 15.70 -16.49
N HIS A 496 -13.41 15.81 -17.79
CA HIS A 496 -13.45 14.65 -18.68
C HIS A 496 -12.49 13.56 -18.17
N ASN A 497 -12.97 12.33 -18.06
CA ASN A 497 -12.14 11.20 -17.67
C ASN A 497 -11.10 10.89 -18.76
N LEU A 498 -9.94 10.40 -18.34
CA LEU A 498 -8.95 9.84 -19.25
C LEU A 498 -9.54 8.64 -20.02
N PRO A 499 -9.09 8.38 -21.27
CA PRO A 499 -9.52 7.21 -22.03
C PRO A 499 -9.24 5.88 -21.31
N VAL A 500 -8.14 5.82 -20.55
CA VAL A 500 -7.71 4.65 -19.78
C VAL A 500 -7.16 5.12 -18.43
N GLY A 501 -7.55 4.42 -17.36
CA GLY A 501 -7.05 4.71 -16.02
C GLY A 501 -5.55 4.42 -15.88
N ARG A 502 -4.80 5.38 -15.31
CA ARG A 502 -3.34 5.34 -15.24
C ARG A 502 -2.78 6.02 -14.00
N PHE A 503 -1.60 5.59 -13.58
CA PHE A 503 -0.81 6.23 -12.50
C PHE A 503 0.66 6.35 -12.90
N ARG A 504 1.43 7.19 -12.19
CA ARG A 504 2.83 7.51 -12.51
C ARG A 504 3.03 8.01 -13.96
N HIS A 505 2.03 8.69 -14.51
CA HIS A 505 2.17 9.41 -15.77
C HIS A 505 2.83 10.77 -15.52
N CYS A 506 3.38 11.36 -16.57
CA CYS A 506 3.85 12.74 -16.53
C CYS A 506 2.69 13.68 -16.84
N ALA A 507 2.66 14.86 -16.23
CA ALA A 507 1.74 15.94 -16.59
C ALA A 507 2.43 17.29 -16.48
N VAL A 508 2.32 18.11 -17.52
CA VAL A 508 2.91 19.46 -17.55
C VAL A 508 1.91 20.48 -18.10
N HIS A 509 2.05 21.71 -17.65
CA HIS A 509 1.27 22.85 -18.10
C HIS A 509 1.85 23.41 -19.41
N ILE A 510 0.99 23.79 -20.35
CA ILE A 510 1.35 24.34 -21.66
C ILE A 510 0.79 25.75 -21.79
N ASP A 511 1.70 26.72 -21.93
CA ASP A 511 1.38 28.15 -22.04
C ASP A 511 0.96 28.58 -23.44
N LYS A 512 1.54 27.93 -24.47
CA LYS A 512 1.36 28.32 -25.88
C LYS A 512 1.06 27.09 -26.72
N THR A 513 -0.09 27.09 -27.37
CA THR A 513 -0.36 26.22 -28.52
C THR A 513 -0.06 27.07 -29.74
N GLY A 514 0.99 26.72 -30.50
CA GLY A 514 1.48 27.57 -31.60
C GLY A 514 0.35 28.04 -32.54
N GLY A 515 0.43 29.28 -33.02
CA GLY A 515 -0.41 29.80 -34.11
C GLY A 515 -1.91 30.03 -33.84
N MET A 516 -2.52 29.54 -32.75
CA MET A 516 -3.92 29.80 -32.45
C MET A 516 -4.11 31.14 -31.73
N SER A 517 -5.00 31.99 -32.24
CA SER A 517 -5.27 33.36 -31.78
C SER A 517 -5.95 33.49 -30.41
N GLN A 518 -5.98 32.41 -29.61
CA GLN A 518 -6.42 32.45 -28.22
C GLN A 518 -5.39 31.70 -27.36
N ASN A 519 -4.79 32.40 -26.39
CA ASN A 519 -3.98 31.82 -25.33
C ASN A 519 -4.82 30.79 -24.56
N LYS A 520 -4.83 29.53 -25.01
CA LYS A 520 -5.48 28.41 -24.34
C LYS A 520 -4.44 27.69 -23.51
N SER A 521 -4.54 27.89 -22.21
CA SER A 521 -3.74 27.17 -21.22
C SER A 521 -4.25 25.73 -21.11
N THR A 522 -3.35 24.76 -21.32
CA THR A 522 -3.69 23.33 -21.47
C THR A 522 -2.75 22.44 -20.63
N VAL A 523 -3.11 21.17 -20.44
CA VAL A 523 -2.27 20.20 -19.73
C VAL A 523 -1.93 19.04 -20.66
N LEU A 524 -0.63 18.76 -20.81
CA LEU A 524 -0.12 17.64 -21.59
C LEU A 524 0.27 16.48 -20.67
N VAL A 525 -0.25 15.29 -20.97
CA VAL A 525 0.00 14.03 -20.25
C VAL A 525 0.71 13.03 -21.14
N TYR A 526 1.68 12.31 -20.58
CA TYR A 526 2.40 11.24 -21.27
C TYR A 526 2.58 10.00 -20.38
N GLY A 527 2.37 8.83 -20.99
CA GLY A 527 2.70 7.52 -20.43
C GLY A 527 1.89 7.13 -19.19
N GLY A 528 2.52 6.36 -18.31
CA GLY A 528 1.91 5.79 -17.10
C GLY A 528 1.62 4.30 -17.19
N LYS A 529 1.14 3.71 -16.10
CA LYS A 529 0.82 2.27 -16.00
C LYS A 529 -0.66 2.05 -15.68
N THR A 530 -1.27 1.04 -16.30
CA THR A 530 -2.69 0.67 -16.13
C THR A 530 -2.89 -0.33 -14.99
N SER A 531 -4.16 -0.58 -14.63
CA SER A 531 -4.54 -1.63 -13.67
C SER A 531 -4.16 -3.04 -14.11
N GLN A 532 -4.02 -3.29 -15.42
CA GLN A 532 -3.63 -4.60 -15.95
C GLN A 532 -2.10 -4.76 -16.05
N GLY A 533 -1.36 -3.69 -15.75
CA GLY A 533 0.09 -3.67 -15.84
C GLY A 533 0.63 -3.17 -17.19
N ASP A 534 -0.24 -2.78 -18.13
CA ASP A 534 0.20 -2.20 -19.40
C ASP A 534 0.92 -0.88 -19.15
N VAL A 535 2.04 -0.68 -19.84
CA VAL A 535 2.79 0.57 -19.85
C VAL A 535 2.42 1.34 -21.11
N LEU A 536 2.17 2.64 -20.97
CA LEU A 536 1.59 3.48 -22.01
C LEU A 536 2.63 4.41 -22.66
N ASP A 537 2.38 4.81 -23.90
CA ASP A 537 3.18 5.71 -24.76
C ASP A 537 2.36 6.83 -25.41
N ASP A 538 1.09 6.98 -25.04
CA ASP A 538 0.19 7.96 -25.63
C ASP A 538 0.40 9.37 -25.05
N TRP A 539 0.30 10.36 -25.94
CA TRP A 539 0.30 11.78 -25.62
C TRP A 539 -1.13 12.31 -25.62
N LEU A 540 -1.56 12.86 -24.50
CA LEU A 540 -2.93 13.37 -24.31
C LEU A 540 -2.88 14.85 -23.92
N LEU A 541 -3.57 15.70 -24.68
CA LEU A 541 -3.72 17.11 -24.39
C LEU A 541 -5.11 17.38 -23.81
N TYR A 542 -5.18 18.03 -22.67
CA TYR A 542 -6.43 18.49 -22.08
C TYR A 542 -6.67 19.96 -22.36
N ASP A 543 -7.85 20.28 -22.89
CA ASP A 543 -8.39 21.63 -23.00
C ASP A 543 -9.72 21.74 -22.23
N LEU A 544 -9.95 22.89 -21.61
CA LEU A 544 -11.13 23.14 -20.79
C LEU A 544 -12.46 22.97 -21.56
N ASN A 545 -12.47 23.25 -22.86
CA ASN A 545 -13.69 23.22 -23.66
C ASN A 545 -13.91 21.88 -24.35
N SER A 546 -12.83 21.25 -24.80
CA SER A 546 -12.88 20.05 -25.65
C SER A 546 -12.48 18.75 -24.94
N GLY A 547 -12.00 18.84 -23.69
CA GLY A 547 -11.58 17.68 -22.91
C GLY A 547 -10.26 17.09 -23.42
N TRP A 548 -10.16 15.77 -23.39
CA TRP A 548 -8.94 15.05 -23.79
C TRP A 548 -8.88 14.81 -25.30
N GLN A 549 -7.78 15.26 -25.90
CA GLN A 549 -7.41 14.94 -27.27
C GLN A 549 -6.15 14.06 -27.27
N ARG A 550 -6.20 12.92 -27.96
CA ARG A 550 -4.98 12.14 -28.26
C ARG A 550 -4.23 12.82 -29.39
N LEU A 551 -2.95 13.11 -29.16
CA LEU A 551 -2.10 13.77 -30.16
C LEU A 551 -1.45 12.74 -31.08
N GLU A 552 -1.36 13.09 -32.36
CA GLU A 552 -0.53 12.37 -33.31
C GLU A 552 0.95 12.69 -33.03
N VAL A 553 1.79 11.66 -33.02
CA VAL A 553 3.24 11.79 -32.85
C VAL A 553 3.90 11.91 -34.22
N THR A 554 4.73 12.92 -34.39
CA THR A 554 5.58 13.14 -35.57
C THR A 554 7.05 13.03 -35.17
N GLY A 555 7.92 12.66 -36.11
CA GLY A 555 9.34 12.40 -35.81
C GLY A 555 9.58 10.97 -35.30
N GLU A 556 10.39 10.83 -34.25
CA GLU A 556 10.68 9.54 -33.59
C GLU A 556 9.71 9.31 -32.42
N VAL A 557 9.38 8.04 -32.11
CA VAL A 557 8.41 7.71 -31.04
C VAL A 557 9.14 7.22 -29.79
N PRO A 558 8.96 7.87 -28.61
CA PRO A 558 9.48 7.33 -27.36
C PRO A 558 8.76 6.03 -26.97
N GLU A 559 9.51 5.05 -26.46
CA GLU A 559 8.91 3.79 -26.01
C GLU A 559 7.99 3.98 -24.78
N PRO A 560 7.01 3.06 -24.57
CA PRO A 560 6.11 3.10 -23.43
C PRO A 560 6.86 3.12 -22.09
N ARG A 561 6.44 4.03 -21.20
CA ARG A 561 7.09 4.19 -19.89
C ARG A 561 6.17 4.76 -18.82
N PHE A 562 6.52 4.49 -17.57
CA PHE A 562 5.90 5.10 -16.40
C PHE A 562 6.95 5.61 -15.42
N GLY A 563 6.59 6.59 -14.60
CA GLY A 563 7.49 7.23 -13.64
C GLY A 563 8.65 8.01 -14.27
N ALA A 564 8.49 8.43 -15.52
CA ALA A 564 9.47 9.28 -16.21
C ALA A 564 9.44 10.72 -15.66
N ALA A 565 10.48 11.48 -15.97
CA ALA A 565 10.55 12.90 -15.64
C ALA A 565 10.32 13.73 -16.92
N MET A 566 9.46 14.73 -16.82
CA MET A 566 9.08 15.60 -17.94
C MET A 566 9.14 17.06 -17.53
N SER A 567 9.56 17.93 -18.43
CA SER A 567 9.65 19.38 -18.21
C SER A 567 9.20 20.16 -19.42
N VAL A 568 8.93 21.44 -19.21
CA VAL A 568 8.62 22.43 -20.26
C VAL A 568 9.74 23.46 -20.28
N ASP A 569 10.21 23.80 -21.46
CA ASP A 569 11.25 24.80 -21.67
C ASP A 569 10.66 26.23 -21.73
N GLY A 570 11.53 27.23 -21.93
CA GLY A 570 11.11 28.64 -21.97
C GLY A 570 10.19 29.02 -23.14
N THR A 571 9.98 28.14 -24.12
CA THR A 571 9.02 28.39 -25.21
C THR A 571 7.57 28.24 -24.74
N GLY A 572 7.34 27.41 -23.71
CA GLY A 572 6.00 27.09 -23.20
C GLY A 572 5.22 26.09 -24.06
N SER A 573 5.86 25.51 -25.09
CA SER A 573 5.25 24.57 -26.05
C SER A 573 6.13 23.35 -26.36
N GLY A 574 7.23 23.18 -25.62
CA GLY A 574 8.18 22.09 -25.80
C GLY A 574 8.97 21.83 -24.53
N GLY A 575 9.79 20.79 -24.53
CA GLY A 575 10.65 20.46 -23.40
C GLY A 575 11.27 19.08 -23.46
N TRP A 576 11.50 18.50 -22.29
CA TRP A 576 12.26 17.27 -22.12
C TRP A 576 11.40 16.14 -21.57
N LEU A 577 11.72 14.90 -21.97
CA LEU A 577 11.20 13.67 -21.39
C LEU A 577 12.39 12.71 -21.20
N LEU A 578 12.64 12.26 -19.97
CA LEU A 578 13.80 11.43 -19.66
C LEU A 578 13.45 10.30 -18.70
N GLY A 579 14.14 9.19 -18.85
CA GLY A 579 14.05 8.07 -17.92
C GLY A 579 12.67 7.41 -17.91
N GLY A 580 12.24 6.99 -16.73
CA GLY A 580 11.09 6.12 -16.52
C GLY A 580 11.47 4.65 -16.48
N MET A 581 10.45 3.79 -16.42
CA MET A 581 10.61 2.34 -16.34
C MET A 581 9.79 1.66 -17.43
N SER A 582 10.37 0.62 -18.01
CA SER A 582 9.78 -0.27 -19.01
C SER A 582 8.75 -1.22 -18.41
N ASP A 583 8.08 -2.00 -19.27
CA ASP A 583 7.13 -3.05 -18.87
C ASP A 583 7.78 -4.21 -18.11
N ASP A 584 9.08 -4.44 -18.29
CA ASP A 584 9.85 -5.47 -17.60
C ASP A 584 10.48 -4.99 -16.28
N GLY A 585 10.26 -3.73 -15.89
CA GLY A 585 10.73 -3.23 -14.60
C GLY A 585 12.19 -2.80 -14.55
N THR A 586 12.76 -2.40 -15.69
CA THR A 586 14.09 -1.80 -15.79
C THR A 586 14.02 -0.32 -16.11
N VAL A 587 15.00 0.46 -15.64
CA VAL A 587 15.04 1.91 -15.88
C VAL A 587 15.47 2.17 -17.32
N ILE A 588 14.68 2.97 -18.04
CA ILE A 588 14.96 3.36 -19.41
C ILE A 588 16.04 4.44 -19.43
N THR A 589 17.06 4.28 -20.27
CA THR A 589 18.26 5.15 -20.30
C THR A 589 18.30 6.01 -21.56
N ASP A 590 17.26 6.83 -21.76
CA ASP A 590 17.17 7.74 -22.89
C ASP A 590 16.62 9.13 -22.52
N CYS A 591 16.73 10.04 -23.49
CA CYS A 591 16.31 11.43 -23.36
C CYS A 591 15.70 11.89 -24.67
N TRP A 592 14.58 12.59 -24.56
CA TRP A 592 13.75 13.03 -25.66
C TRP A 592 13.47 14.52 -25.54
N LEU A 593 13.52 15.20 -26.68
CA LEU A 593 12.96 16.52 -26.86
C LEU A 593 11.58 16.37 -27.49
N TRP A 594 10.60 17.10 -26.96
CA TRP A 594 9.26 17.15 -27.51
C TRP A 594 8.84 18.60 -27.75
N ASN A 595 8.05 18.85 -28.78
CA ASN A 595 7.47 20.16 -29.09
C ASN A 595 6.07 19.99 -29.69
N LEU A 596 5.16 20.91 -29.40
CA LEU A 596 3.84 20.94 -30.02
C LEU A 596 3.92 21.68 -31.37
N ASP A 597 3.50 21.00 -32.44
CA ASP A 597 3.31 21.58 -33.76
C ASP A 597 1.81 21.82 -34.00
N SER A 598 1.51 22.92 -34.68
CA SER A 598 0.17 23.48 -34.90
C SER A 598 0.04 24.15 -36.28
N SER A 599 1.03 23.93 -37.16
CA SER A 599 1.21 24.62 -38.44
C SER A 599 0.04 24.46 -39.43
N ASP A 600 -0.82 23.45 -39.29
CA ASP A 600 -1.97 23.15 -40.17
C ASP A 600 -3.33 23.12 -39.43
N HIS A 601 -3.46 23.83 -38.31
CA HIS A 601 -4.63 23.81 -37.42
C HIS A 601 -4.90 22.46 -36.72
N THR A 602 -4.03 21.46 -36.88
CA THR A 602 -4.05 20.22 -36.09
C THR A 602 -2.89 20.24 -35.10
N ILE A 603 -3.18 20.05 -33.81
CA ILE A 603 -2.14 19.96 -32.79
C ILE A 603 -1.51 18.56 -32.84
N ARG A 604 -0.19 18.51 -33.03
CA ARG A 604 0.62 17.29 -33.01
C ARG A 604 1.76 17.46 -32.03
N VAL A 605 2.34 16.34 -31.59
CA VAL A 605 3.59 16.35 -30.84
C VAL A 605 4.72 15.88 -31.75
N TYR A 606 5.75 16.70 -31.90
CA TYR A 606 7.00 16.31 -32.55
C TYR A 606 7.98 15.85 -31.49
N CYS A 607 8.47 14.62 -31.63
CA CYS A 607 9.45 14.03 -30.72
C CYS A 607 10.76 13.72 -31.45
N GLN A 608 11.88 13.98 -30.77
CA GLN A 608 13.21 13.68 -31.27
C GLN A 608 14.09 13.11 -30.16
N ARG A 609 14.77 12.00 -30.43
CA ARG A 609 15.69 11.41 -29.47
C ARG A 609 16.98 12.22 -29.40
N LYS A 610 17.39 12.63 -28.21
CA LYS A 610 18.65 13.35 -28.02
C LYS A 610 19.82 12.37 -27.89
N ARG A 611 20.36 11.95 -29.04
CA ARG A 611 21.52 11.05 -29.11
C ARG A 611 22.76 11.72 -28.51
N GLY A 612 23.57 10.95 -27.79
CA GLY A 612 24.79 11.45 -27.14
C GLY A 612 24.56 12.31 -25.89
N PHE A 613 23.31 12.49 -25.44
CA PHE A 613 23.02 13.15 -24.16
C PHE A 613 23.59 12.31 -23.01
N GLY A 614 24.54 12.87 -22.27
CA GLY A 614 25.30 12.16 -21.23
C GLY A 614 26.54 11.41 -21.72
N ALA A 615 26.78 11.25 -23.03
CA ALA A 615 27.91 10.50 -23.57
C ALA A 615 29.25 11.26 -23.56
N GLN A 616 29.22 12.60 -23.49
CA GLN A 616 30.42 13.45 -23.42
C GLN A 616 30.82 13.83 -21.99
N ARG A 617 30.21 13.23 -20.97
CA ARG A 617 30.30 13.68 -19.57
C ARG A 617 30.62 12.50 -18.67
N ASN A 618 31.88 12.42 -18.21
CA ASN A 618 32.49 11.33 -17.42
C ASN A 618 31.58 10.78 -16.30
N ALA A 619 31.70 9.47 -16.00
CA ALA A 619 31.24 8.67 -14.85
C ALA A 619 29.76 8.76 -14.36
N MET A 620 29.05 9.86 -14.64
CA MET A 620 27.77 10.23 -14.02
C MET A 620 26.57 10.15 -14.96
N SER A 621 26.77 9.68 -16.20
CA SER A 621 25.70 9.53 -17.21
C SER A 621 24.55 8.65 -16.72
N HIS A 622 24.84 7.63 -15.92
CA HIS A 622 23.85 6.73 -15.31
C HIS A 622 22.88 7.47 -14.36
N ALA A 623 23.29 8.59 -13.77
CA ALA A 623 22.48 9.37 -12.84
C ALA A 623 21.51 10.34 -13.54
N LEU A 624 21.54 10.47 -14.87
CA LEU A 624 20.59 11.33 -15.61
C LEU A 624 19.26 10.65 -15.90
N PHE A 625 19.24 9.33 -15.99
CA PHE A 625 18.06 8.57 -16.39
C PHE A 625 17.47 7.87 -15.19
N ARG A 626 16.26 8.28 -14.80
CA ARG A 626 15.70 7.91 -13.51
C ARG A 626 14.24 7.51 -13.60
N PHE A 627 13.85 6.62 -12.69
CA PHE A 627 12.46 6.37 -12.36
C PHE A 627 12.06 7.10 -11.08
N GLY A 628 10.91 7.76 -11.09
CA GLY A 628 10.36 8.46 -9.91
C GLY A 628 11.06 9.78 -9.56
N ALA A 629 11.89 10.31 -10.47
CA ALA A 629 12.54 11.61 -10.30
C ALA A 629 11.58 12.77 -10.59
N GLN A 630 11.95 13.96 -10.12
CA GLN A 630 11.24 15.21 -10.42
C GLN A 630 12.18 16.18 -11.11
N ILE A 631 11.65 16.96 -12.05
CA ILE A 631 12.38 18.09 -12.64
C ILE A 631 11.80 19.37 -12.08
N ALA A 632 12.66 20.20 -11.50
CA ALA A 632 12.26 21.49 -10.94
C ALA A 632 13.29 22.56 -11.29
N ARG A 633 12.82 23.78 -11.48
CA ARG A 633 13.66 24.95 -11.71
C ARG A 633 14.11 25.57 -10.38
N CYS A 634 15.37 25.98 -10.31
CA CYS A 634 15.94 26.76 -9.22
C CYS A 634 16.73 27.94 -9.83
N GLY A 635 16.16 29.14 -9.79
CA GLY A 635 16.72 30.30 -10.50
C GLY A 635 16.77 30.07 -12.03
N SER A 636 17.96 30.14 -12.63
CA SER A 636 18.18 29.88 -14.06
C SER A 636 18.39 28.40 -14.39
N TYR A 637 18.47 27.52 -13.40
CA TYR A 637 18.86 26.13 -13.61
C TYR A 637 17.68 25.18 -13.54
N LEU A 638 17.73 24.15 -14.37
CA LEU A 638 16.81 23.02 -14.33
C LEU A 638 17.50 21.85 -13.61
N LEU A 639 16.90 21.39 -12.53
CA LEU A 639 17.45 20.33 -11.68
C LEU A 639 16.66 19.04 -11.89
N LEU A 640 17.37 17.92 -11.97
CA LEU A 640 16.81 16.58 -11.84
C LEU A 640 17.07 16.08 -10.43
N ILE A 641 16.01 15.77 -9.69
CA ILE A 641 16.05 15.51 -8.26
C ILE A 641 15.51 14.09 -7.99
N GLY A 642 16.21 13.35 -7.13
CA GLY A 642 15.72 12.11 -6.53
C GLY A 642 15.44 10.98 -7.51
N GLY A 643 14.59 10.03 -7.10
CA GLY A 643 14.28 8.83 -7.87
C GLY A 643 15.35 7.74 -7.75
N ILE A 644 15.35 6.79 -8.69
CA ILE A 644 16.34 5.70 -8.79
C ILE A 644 16.88 5.61 -10.22
N SER A 645 18.16 5.25 -10.38
CA SER A 645 18.77 4.96 -11.67
C SER A 645 18.85 3.45 -11.94
N GLY A 646 19.16 3.08 -13.18
CA GLY A 646 19.36 1.68 -13.57
C GLY A 646 20.66 1.13 -13.02
N GLY A 647 20.60 -0.04 -12.37
CA GLY A 647 21.77 -0.76 -11.84
C GLY A 647 22.49 -0.12 -10.65
N LYS A 648 22.53 1.22 -10.50
CA LYS A 648 23.29 1.89 -9.43
C LYS A 648 22.38 2.69 -8.50
N MET A 649 22.83 2.87 -7.26
CA MET A 649 22.15 3.77 -6.31
C MET A 649 22.60 5.21 -6.56
N LEU A 650 21.69 6.17 -6.39
CA LEU A 650 22.07 7.56 -6.29
C LEU A 650 22.71 7.83 -4.91
N ASP A 651 23.75 8.65 -4.89
CA ASP A 651 24.48 9.09 -3.70
C ASP A 651 24.41 10.62 -3.55
N ARG A 652 25.00 11.16 -2.48
CA ARG A 652 25.03 12.62 -2.23
C ARG A 652 25.62 13.47 -3.35
N GLY A 653 26.50 12.90 -4.18
CA GLY A 653 27.13 13.60 -5.30
C GLY A 653 26.23 13.68 -6.52
N ASN A 654 25.14 12.90 -6.57
CA ASN A 654 24.29 12.81 -7.76
C ASN A 654 22.80 12.69 -7.49
N GLU A 655 22.35 12.73 -6.23
CA GLU A 655 20.93 12.73 -5.90
C GLU A 655 20.20 13.98 -6.46
N ILE A 656 20.95 15.07 -6.67
CA ILE A 656 20.55 16.27 -7.42
C ILE A 656 21.59 16.54 -8.49
N VAL A 657 21.15 16.70 -9.74
CA VAL A 657 22.03 17.06 -10.87
C VAL A 657 21.42 18.19 -11.70
N LEU A 658 22.26 18.99 -12.35
CA LEU A 658 21.83 19.90 -13.41
C LEU A 658 21.35 19.08 -14.62
N LEU A 659 20.18 19.41 -15.19
CA LEU A 659 19.68 18.69 -16.36
C LEU A 659 20.55 18.95 -17.60
N ASP A 660 21.06 20.17 -17.75
CA ASP A 660 21.83 20.57 -18.93
C ASP A 660 23.10 19.74 -19.08
N ASP A 661 23.80 19.49 -17.97
CA ASP A 661 25.10 18.83 -17.95
C ASP A 661 25.30 17.62 -17.04
N GLY A 662 24.31 17.25 -16.23
CA GLY A 662 24.42 16.13 -15.31
C GLY A 662 25.40 16.37 -14.17
N THR A 663 25.94 17.59 -14.03
CA THR A 663 26.83 17.93 -12.93
C THR A 663 26.06 17.84 -11.61
N GLY A 664 26.65 17.15 -10.63
CA GLY A 664 26.11 17.05 -9.28
C GLY A 664 25.96 18.41 -8.61
N VAL A 665 24.86 18.61 -7.88
CA VAL A 665 24.64 19.81 -7.07
C VAL A 665 24.63 19.41 -5.61
N THR A 666 25.54 19.98 -4.82
CA THR A 666 25.62 19.71 -3.39
C THR A 666 24.46 20.37 -2.67
N ALA A 667 23.80 19.64 -1.78
CA ALA A 667 22.79 20.20 -0.88
C ALA A 667 23.25 20.11 0.59
N ASN A 668 23.29 21.25 1.25
CA ASN A 668 23.48 21.38 2.68
C ASN A 668 22.15 21.07 3.38
N TRP A 669 21.87 19.79 3.58
CA TRP A 669 20.64 19.32 4.21
C TRP A 669 20.58 19.63 5.70
N SER A 670 19.51 20.29 6.17
CA SER A 670 19.19 20.35 7.61
C SER A 670 18.85 18.95 8.15
N GLN A 671 18.07 18.19 7.38
CA GLN A 671 17.91 16.75 7.55
C GLN A 671 17.93 16.11 6.16
N ARG A 672 18.85 15.18 5.91
CA ARG A 672 18.92 14.52 4.61
C ARG A 672 17.62 13.74 4.32
N PRO A 673 16.87 14.08 3.26
CA PRO A 673 15.61 13.42 2.93
C PRO A 673 15.87 12.08 2.24
N LEU A 674 14.88 11.20 2.26
CA LEU A 674 14.81 10.07 1.33
C LEU A 674 13.96 10.50 0.12
N LEU A 675 14.60 10.65 -1.03
CA LEU A 675 14.02 11.23 -2.25
C LEU A 675 13.16 10.23 -3.03
N VAL A 676 12.14 9.66 -2.36
CA VAL A 676 11.17 8.71 -2.89
C VAL A 676 9.76 9.24 -2.68
N GLY A 677 9.00 9.39 -3.77
CA GLY A 677 7.61 9.86 -3.72
C GLY A 677 7.46 11.26 -3.11
N PHE A 678 8.45 12.12 -3.26
CA PHE A 678 8.37 13.54 -2.88
C PHE A 678 7.79 14.36 -4.04
N SER A 679 7.39 15.60 -3.77
CA SER A 679 7.08 16.59 -4.80
C SER A 679 8.09 17.73 -4.75
N ALA A 680 8.49 18.23 -5.93
CA ALA A 680 9.32 19.42 -6.05
C ALA A 680 8.53 20.54 -6.74
N GLN A 681 8.39 21.68 -6.08
CA GLN A 681 7.65 22.84 -6.61
C GLN A 681 8.56 24.07 -6.65
N SER A 682 8.83 24.56 -7.85
CA SER A 682 9.60 25.78 -8.05
C SER A 682 8.81 27.03 -7.65
N TYR A 683 9.53 28.03 -7.14
CA TYR A 683 9.05 29.40 -6.95
C TYR A 683 10.13 30.41 -7.35
N GLU A 684 9.83 31.70 -7.27
CA GLU A 684 10.82 32.75 -7.58
C GLU A 684 11.99 32.73 -6.57
N GLY A 685 13.16 32.27 -7.02
CA GLY A 685 14.40 32.26 -6.23
C GLY A 685 14.75 30.92 -5.56
N GLY A 686 13.89 29.90 -5.64
CA GLY A 686 14.16 28.60 -5.02
C GLY A 686 13.17 27.52 -5.42
N LEU A 687 13.16 26.41 -4.67
CA LEU A 687 12.16 25.36 -4.81
C LEU A 687 11.83 24.71 -3.47
N LEU A 688 10.59 24.25 -3.33
CA LEU A 688 10.12 23.49 -2.19
C LEU A 688 10.23 22.00 -2.47
N MET A 689 10.82 21.26 -1.53
CA MET A 689 10.86 19.81 -1.48
C MET A 689 9.86 19.31 -0.44
N LEU A 690 8.76 18.70 -0.89
CA LEU A 690 7.62 18.40 -0.04
C LEU A 690 7.42 16.89 0.14
N GLY A 691 7.36 16.47 1.41
CA GLY A 691 7.15 15.07 1.83
C GLY A 691 8.12 14.06 1.24
N GLY A 692 7.62 12.83 1.06
CA GLY A 692 8.40 11.67 0.61
C GLY A 692 8.77 10.70 1.74
N GLY A 693 9.24 9.52 1.37
CA GLY A 693 9.67 8.48 2.32
C GLY A 693 9.49 7.05 1.84
N ALA A 694 10.01 6.09 2.60
CA ALA A 694 9.99 4.66 2.30
C ALA A 694 9.68 3.82 3.55
N THR A 695 9.14 2.60 3.37
CA THR A 695 9.05 1.59 4.44
C THR A 695 10.36 0.83 4.65
N CYS A 696 11.39 1.15 3.87
CA CYS A 696 12.75 0.63 3.94
C CYS A 696 12.76 -0.91 4.09
N PHE A 697 12.09 -1.61 3.17
CA PHE A 697 12.04 -3.09 3.15
C PHE A 697 11.56 -3.70 4.48
N SER A 698 10.57 -3.06 5.13
CA SER A 698 10.03 -3.44 6.45
C SER A 698 10.99 -3.29 7.65
N PHE A 699 12.17 -2.68 7.48
CA PHE A 699 13.04 -2.33 8.62
C PHE A 699 12.39 -1.26 9.52
N GLY A 700 11.61 -0.36 8.90
CA GLY A 700 10.87 0.72 9.53
C GLY A 700 10.55 1.81 8.51
N THR A 701 9.58 2.67 8.78
CA THR A 701 9.25 3.77 7.86
C THR A 701 10.11 4.99 8.14
N PHE A 702 10.78 5.50 7.10
CA PHE A 702 11.43 6.81 7.11
C PHE A 702 10.54 7.83 6.37
N TRP A 703 10.31 8.97 7.01
CA TRP A 703 9.55 10.09 6.44
C TRP A 703 10.48 11.29 6.24
N SER A 704 10.46 11.85 5.05
CA SER A 704 11.23 13.06 4.72
C SER A 704 10.51 14.30 5.26
N GLN A 705 11.26 15.19 5.90
CA GLN A 705 10.74 16.51 6.26
C GLN A 705 10.75 17.45 5.06
N SER A 706 9.69 18.26 4.97
CA SER A 706 9.57 19.24 3.88
C SER A 706 10.59 20.36 4.09
N GLN A 707 11.32 20.72 3.04
CA GLN A 707 12.43 21.66 3.11
C GLN A 707 12.36 22.67 1.95
N ASN A 708 12.74 23.92 2.23
CA ASN A 708 12.97 24.92 1.21
C ASN A 708 14.43 24.86 0.75
N LEU A 709 14.67 24.81 -0.56
CA LEU A 709 16.01 24.79 -1.15
C LEU A 709 16.27 26.08 -1.94
N THR A 710 17.34 26.77 -1.56
CA THR A 710 17.79 28.01 -2.21
C THR A 710 19.27 27.93 -2.58
N LEU A 711 19.65 28.51 -3.71
CA LEU A 711 21.06 28.67 -4.08
C LEU A 711 21.73 29.70 -3.16
N ASP A 712 23.01 29.49 -2.81
CA ASP A 712 23.79 30.36 -1.91
C ASP A 712 23.72 31.86 -2.25
N ASN A 713 23.60 32.19 -3.53
CA ASN A 713 23.65 33.57 -4.04
C ASN A 713 22.29 34.25 -4.18
N LEU A 714 21.20 33.61 -3.73
CA LEU A 714 19.84 34.14 -3.82
C LEU A 714 19.31 34.51 -2.43
N GLU A 715 18.43 35.52 -2.38
CA GLU A 715 17.75 35.90 -1.15
C GLU A 715 16.95 34.73 -0.59
N ARG A 716 17.14 34.46 0.71
CA ARG A 716 16.45 33.37 1.40
C ARG A 716 15.05 33.82 1.76
N ARG A 717 14.06 33.10 1.24
CA ARG A 717 12.66 33.25 1.63
C ARG A 717 12.32 32.21 2.69
N THR A 718 11.72 32.64 3.79
CA THR A 718 11.26 31.73 4.85
C THR A 718 9.90 31.16 4.45
N TRP A 719 9.67 29.87 4.70
CA TRP A 719 8.38 29.22 4.45
C TRP A 719 7.82 28.65 5.75
N SER A 720 6.50 28.55 5.84
CA SER A 720 5.79 27.92 6.94
C SER A 720 4.60 27.11 6.45
N VAL A 721 4.20 26.11 7.24
CA VAL A 721 2.98 25.34 7.00
C VAL A 721 1.82 26.06 7.68
N LEU A 722 0.80 26.41 6.90
CA LEU A 722 -0.42 27.01 7.41
C LEU A 722 -1.29 25.93 8.08
N GLU A 723 -1.91 26.27 9.21
CA GLU A 723 -2.88 25.38 9.83
C GLU A 723 -4.13 25.32 8.93
N THR A 724 -4.42 24.13 8.42
CA THR A 724 -5.47 23.93 7.43
C THR A 724 -6.66 23.21 8.03
N SER A 725 -7.85 23.75 7.76
CA SER A 725 -9.10 23.02 7.95
C SER A 725 -9.48 22.35 6.62
N THR A 726 -10.08 21.15 6.69
CA THR A 726 -10.49 20.42 5.49
C THR A 726 -11.98 20.60 5.26
N LEU A 727 -12.36 21.03 4.06
CA LEU A 727 -13.74 20.95 3.61
C LEU A 727 -13.98 19.61 2.93
N PRO A 728 -15.02 18.85 3.32
CA PRO A 728 -15.41 17.65 2.57
C PRO A 728 -15.68 18.03 1.11
N PHE A 729 -15.17 17.22 0.18
CA PHE A 729 -15.44 17.37 -1.26
C PHE A 729 -16.95 17.58 -1.51
N ARG A 730 -17.26 18.65 -2.24
CA ARG A 730 -18.60 18.97 -2.76
C ARG A 730 -18.47 19.12 -4.27
N GLU A 731 -19.19 18.30 -5.03
CA GLU A 731 -19.25 18.42 -6.49
C GLU A 731 -20.11 19.64 -6.85
N ALA A 732 -19.58 20.62 -7.59
CA ALA A 732 -20.41 21.71 -8.07
C ALA A 732 -21.24 21.23 -9.26
N THR A 733 -22.56 21.39 -9.16
CA THR A 733 -23.49 21.19 -10.26
C THR A 733 -23.37 22.36 -11.25
N ARG A 734 -22.42 22.29 -12.19
CA ARG A 734 -22.44 23.19 -13.35
C ARG A 734 -23.57 22.75 -14.28
N ASN A 735 -24.70 23.45 -14.19
CA ASN A 735 -25.76 23.44 -15.21
C ASN A 735 -25.19 24.01 -16.51
N LEU A 736 -24.63 23.15 -17.37
CA LEU A 736 -24.41 23.49 -18.77
C LEU A 736 -25.79 23.54 -19.44
N GLU A 737 -26.17 24.72 -19.95
CA GLU A 737 -27.44 24.93 -20.63
C GLU A 737 -27.58 23.94 -21.81
N PRO A 738 -28.68 23.16 -21.86
CA PRO A 738 -28.93 22.29 -23.00
C PRO A 738 -29.32 23.12 -24.22
N THR A 739 -28.66 22.83 -25.34
CA THR A 739 -29.08 23.26 -26.68
C THR A 739 -30.51 22.75 -26.99
N PRO A 740 -31.32 23.50 -27.75
CA PRO A 740 -32.77 23.31 -27.79
C PRO A 740 -33.19 22.21 -28.78
N SER A 741 -33.29 20.97 -28.30
CA SER A 741 -34.10 19.87 -28.86
C SER A 741 -33.81 18.63 -28.00
N GLU A 742 -34.72 17.93 -27.34
CA GLU A 742 -36.14 17.72 -27.54
C GLU A 742 -36.82 17.64 -26.17
N LYS A 743 -38.04 18.20 -26.07
CA LYS A 743 -38.94 17.94 -24.95
C LYS A 743 -39.26 16.45 -24.90
N LEU A 744 -38.67 15.75 -23.93
CA LEU A 744 -39.26 14.54 -23.37
C LEU A 744 -39.34 14.73 -21.85
N MET A 745 -40.50 15.23 -21.42
CA MET A 745 -40.97 15.05 -20.05
C MET A 745 -40.98 13.55 -19.75
N GLY A 746 -40.06 13.09 -18.91
CA GLY A 746 -40.10 11.78 -18.27
C GLY A 746 -40.45 11.97 -16.79
N GLU A 747 -41.66 11.55 -16.43
CA GLU A 747 -42.24 11.60 -15.10
C GLU A 747 -41.31 11.01 -14.02
N HIS A 748 -41.20 11.67 -12.86
CA HIS A 748 -40.72 11.03 -11.63
C HIS A 748 -41.71 9.91 -11.27
N GLY A 749 -41.25 8.65 -11.25
CA GLY A 749 -42.08 7.54 -10.77
C GLY A 749 -42.42 7.73 -9.29
N ASN A 750 -43.71 7.83 -8.96
CA ASN A 750 -44.23 7.94 -7.59
C ASN A 750 -43.71 6.78 -6.71
N SER A 751 -43.19 7.09 -5.51
CA SER A 751 -42.92 6.09 -4.47
C SER A 751 -44.22 5.41 -4.03
N ILE A 752 -44.13 4.16 -3.57
CA ILE A 752 -45.28 3.40 -3.06
C ILE A 752 -45.35 3.61 -1.55
N ASP A 753 -46.43 4.20 -1.07
CA ASP A 753 -46.66 4.31 0.37
C ASP A 753 -46.83 2.93 1.03
N ILE A 754 -46.03 2.65 2.06
CA ILE A 754 -46.14 1.43 2.85
C ILE A 754 -47.46 1.42 3.60
N LEU A 755 -48.20 0.31 3.46
CA LEU A 755 -49.52 0.18 4.05
C LEU A 755 -49.47 0.23 5.58
N ARG A 756 -50.42 0.98 6.14
CA ARG A 756 -50.61 1.11 7.58
C ARG A 756 -51.67 0.09 8.02
N ARG A 757 -51.35 -0.72 9.02
CA ARG A 757 -52.18 -1.81 9.55
C ARG A 757 -52.39 -1.63 11.04
N THR A 758 -53.49 -2.18 11.54
CA THR A 758 -53.71 -2.39 12.97
C THR A 758 -53.71 -3.89 13.21
N ILE A 759 -53.02 -4.32 14.26
CA ILE A 759 -53.00 -5.72 14.69
C ILE A 759 -53.59 -5.80 16.10
N ALA A 760 -54.40 -6.82 16.35
CA ALA A 760 -54.97 -7.09 17.67
C ALA A 760 -54.41 -8.39 18.27
N THR A 761 -54.02 -9.35 17.41
CA THR A 761 -53.55 -10.68 17.80
C THR A 761 -52.22 -11.04 17.14
N ALA A 762 -51.55 -12.07 17.68
CA ALA A 762 -50.33 -12.62 17.08
C ALA A 762 -50.57 -13.21 15.68
N THR A 763 -51.78 -13.72 15.42
CA THR A 763 -52.18 -14.24 14.10
C THR A 763 -52.24 -13.13 13.05
N ASP A 764 -52.67 -11.92 13.41
CA ASP A 764 -52.69 -10.78 12.49
C ASP A 764 -51.27 -10.44 12.01
N PHE A 765 -50.31 -10.43 12.95
CA PHE A 765 -48.90 -10.20 12.64
C PHE A 765 -48.29 -11.36 11.85
N GLN A 766 -48.70 -12.60 12.12
CA GLN A 766 -48.29 -13.75 11.32
C GLN A 766 -48.71 -13.63 9.85
N SER A 767 -49.89 -13.07 9.55
CA SER A 767 -50.29 -12.81 8.16
C SER A 767 -49.38 -11.77 7.48
N ILE A 768 -48.93 -10.77 8.23
CA ILE A 768 -47.99 -9.74 7.74
C ILE A 768 -46.61 -10.37 7.49
N LEU A 769 -46.13 -11.22 8.39
CA LEU A 769 -44.88 -11.97 8.21
C LEU A 769 -44.90 -12.84 6.95
N LEU A 770 -46.00 -13.58 6.71
CA LEU A 770 -46.18 -14.44 5.55
C LEU A 770 -46.28 -13.66 4.23
N SER A 771 -46.73 -12.40 4.28
CA SER A 771 -46.78 -11.55 3.10
C SER A 771 -45.40 -11.09 2.62
N SER A 772 -44.37 -11.14 3.49
CA SER A 772 -43.01 -10.68 3.21
C SER A 772 -42.93 -9.24 2.66
N GLN A 773 -43.90 -8.39 3.01
CA GLN A 773 -43.95 -6.98 2.65
C GLN A 773 -43.81 -6.08 3.89
N PRO A 774 -43.18 -4.90 3.77
CA PRO A 774 -43.14 -3.92 4.85
C PRO A 774 -44.54 -3.45 5.25
N ALA A 775 -44.74 -3.16 6.53
CA ALA A 775 -46.01 -2.64 7.04
C ALA A 775 -45.79 -1.71 8.24
N ILE A 776 -46.53 -0.61 8.31
CA ILE A 776 -46.54 0.29 9.48
C ILE A 776 -47.69 -0.14 10.40
N LEU A 777 -47.37 -0.60 11.60
CA LEU A 777 -48.32 -1.01 12.63
C LEU A 777 -48.64 0.19 13.53
N LYS A 778 -49.92 0.54 13.62
CA LYS A 778 -50.40 1.68 14.41
C LYS A 778 -51.09 1.25 15.69
N LYS A 779 -51.14 2.18 16.66
CA LYS A 779 -51.91 2.07 17.91
C LYS A 779 -51.46 0.88 18.79
N LEU A 780 -50.17 0.56 18.74
CA LEU A 780 -49.58 -0.44 19.63
C LEU A 780 -49.24 0.18 20.98
N ASP A 781 -49.53 -0.54 22.06
CA ASP A 781 -49.08 -0.16 23.40
C ASP A 781 -47.61 -0.57 23.58
N LEU A 782 -46.71 0.37 23.29
CA LEU A 782 -45.27 0.21 23.46
C LEU A 782 -44.79 0.44 24.91
N GLY A 783 -45.71 0.70 25.85
CA GLY A 783 -45.40 1.11 27.21
C GLY A 783 -45.25 2.61 27.38
N ILE A 784 -44.81 3.01 28.59
CA ILE A 784 -44.71 4.41 29.00
C ILE A 784 -43.58 5.17 28.30
N CYS A 785 -42.66 4.46 27.61
CA CYS A 785 -41.55 5.06 26.85
C CYS A 785 -42.00 6.13 25.86
N THR A 786 -43.14 5.93 25.19
CA THR A 786 -43.74 6.88 24.22
C THR A 786 -44.14 8.22 24.83
N LYS A 787 -44.27 8.29 26.16
CA LYS A 787 -44.59 9.53 26.89
C LYS A 787 -43.40 10.04 27.70
N GLN A 788 -42.61 9.12 28.27
CA GLN A 788 -41.60 9.47 29.26
C GLN A 788 -40.19 9.65 28.70
N TRP A 789 -39.82 9.07 27.54
CA TRP A 789 -38.46 9.15 26.99
C TRP A 789 -38.13 10.53 26.41
N THR A 790 -38.25 11.56 27.23
CA THR A 790 -37.74 12.91 27.01
C THR A 790 -36.22 12.94 27.22
N THR A 791 -35.58 13.98 26.72
CA THR A 791 -34.13 14.18 26.85
C THR A 791 -33.70 14.18 28.32
N THR A 792 -34.44 14.92 29.16
CA THR A 792 -34.23 14.97 30.61
C THR A 792 -34.38 13.60 31.26
N TYR A 793 -35.46 12.88 30.96
CA TYR A 793 -35.72 11.56 31.55
C TYR A 793 -34.64 10.54 31.17
N LEU A 794 -34.25 10.48 29.90
CA LEU A 794 -33.22 9.54 29.44
C LEU A 794 -31.87 9.84 30.08
N LYS A 795 -31.50 11.12 30.22
CA LYS A 795 -30.26 11.52 30.92
C LYS A 795 -30.27 11.11 32.40
N GLU A 796 -31.40 11.31 33.08
CA GLU A 796 -31.56 10.94 34.49
C GLU A 796 -31.47 9.42 34.68
N LYS A 797 -32.21 8.64 33.87
CA LYS A 797 -32.29 7.19 34.02
C LYS A 797 -31.05 6.45 33.53
N ILE A 798 -30.45 6.86 32.41
CA ILE A 798 -29.28 6.19 31.83
C ILE A 798 -27.98 6.66 32.51
N GLY A 799 -27.97 7.88 33.04
CA GLY A 799 -26.82 8.54 33.63
C GLY A 799 -26.07 9.39 32.61
N THR A 800 -25.88 10.67 32.92
CA THR A 800 -25.20 11.64 32.04
C THR A 800 -23.76 11.25 31.72
N ASP A 801 -23.06 10.64 32.67
CA ASP A 801 -21.63 10.30 32.53
C ASP A 801 -21.40 8.92 31.89
N ARG A 802 -22.47 8.17 31.62
CA ARG A 802 -22.36 6.85 31.00
C ARG A 802 -21.73 6.99 29.62
N SER A 803 -20.61 6.32 29.40
CA SER A 803 -19.94 6.34 28.09
C SER A 803 -20.71 5.53 27.05
N VAL A 804 -20.96 6.15 25.90
CA VAL A 804 -21.58 5.51 24.72
C VAL A 804 -20.73 5.75 23.48
N VAL A 805 -20.73 4.79 22.54
CA VAL A 805 -20.03 4.92 21.26
C VAL A 805 -21.03 5.39 20.21
N VAL A 806 -20.78 6.55 19.62
CA VAL A 806 -21.66 7.18 18.62
C VAL A 806 -20.93 7.36 17.31
N HIS A 807 -21.69 7.37 16.23
CA HIS A 807 -21.26 7.87 14.93
C HIS A 807 -21.39 9.39 14.99
N ASP A 808 -20.30 10.10 14.77
CA ASP A 808 -20.24 11.56 14.76
C ASP A 808 -19.84 11.98 13.35
N SER A 809 -20.79 12.59 12.62
CA SER A 809 -20.61 12.99 11.24
C SER A 809 -20.55 14.52 11.12
N PRO A 810 -19.69 15.06 10.25
CA PRO A 810 -19.72 16.49 9.92
C PRO A 810 -20.85 16.83 8.93
N THR A 811 -21.57 15.84 8.40
CA THR A 811 -22.61 16.04 7.38
C THR A 811 -23.91 15.33 7.77
N PRO A 812 -25.06 15.76 7.25
CA PRO A 812 -26.33 15.07 7.47
C PRO A 812 -26.45 13.73 6.76
N LYS A 813 -25.42 13.29 6.02
CA LYS A 813 -25.47 12.05 5.23
C LYS A 813 -24.32 11.15 5.64
N MET A 814 -24.60 10.06 6.34
CA MET A 814 -23.55 9.05 6.57
C MET A 814 -23.47 8.08 5.41
N SER A 815 -22.24 7.77 4.98
CA SER A 815 -21.93 6.73 4.01
C SER A 815 -20.94 5.73 4.60
N PHE A 816 -21.31 4.45 4.60
CA PHE A 816 -20.41 3.38 5.03
C PHE A 816 -19.29 3.12 4.02
N SER A 817 -19.56 3.38 2.73
CA SER A 817 -18.61 3.19 1.64
C SER A 817 -17.46 4.19 1.71
N THR A 818 -17.76 5.48 1.94
CA THR A 818 -16.73 6.52 2.09
C THR A 818 -16.26 6.72 3.53
N LYS A 819 -17.00 6.17 4.52
CA LYS A 819 -16.75 6.31 5.96
C LYS A 819 -16.59 7.77 6.41
N ASN A 820 -17.49 8.63 5.95
CA ASN A 820 -17.52 10.07 6.27
C ASN A 820 -18.05 10.39 7.69
N PHE A 821 -17.82 9.51 8.65
CA PHE A 821 -18.19 9.67 10.05
C PHE A 821 -17.12 9.01 10.92
N SER A 822 -17.02 9.45 12.17
CA SER A 822 -16.08 8.91 13.16
C SER A 822 -16.82 8.19 14.28
N TYR A 823 -16.22 7.13 14.85
CA TYR A 823 -16.72 6.52 16.07
C TYR A 823 -16.12 7.26 17.27
N LYS A 824 -16.97 7.89 18.11
CA LYS A 824 -16.52 8.59 19.31
C LYS A 824 -17.17 8.00 20.56
N THR A 825 -16.37 7.79 21.60
CA THR A 825 -16.87 7.48 22.93
C THR A 825 -17.13 8.80 23.66
N VAL A 826 -18.39 9.06 24.00
CA VAL A 826 -18.83 10.31 24.63
C VAL A 826 -19.74 10.02 25.82
N PRO A 827 -19.80 10.92 26.82
CA PRO A 827 -20.83 10.85 27.86
C PRO A 827 -22.23 10.95 27.25
N PHE A 828 -23.15 10.10 27.72
CA PHE A 828 -24.52 10.00 27.22
C PHE A 828 -25.27 11.34 27.31
N GLY A 829 -25.04 12.10 28.39
CA GLY A 829 -25.61 13.44 28.56
C GLY A 829 -25.21 14.39 27.43
N SER A 830 -23.91 14.51 27.18
CA SER A 830 -23.38 15.36 26.11
C SER A 830 -23.85 14.91 24.73
N PHE A 831 -23.95 13.60 24.48
CA PHE A 831 -24.54 13.09 23.25
C PHE A 831 -26.00 13.50 23.06
N MET A 832 -26.82 13.40 24.11
CA MET A 832 -28.23 13.77 24.06
C MET A 832 -28.43 15.27 23.84
N ASP A 833 -27.60 16.13 24.44
CA ASP A 833 -27.58 17.58 24.17
C ASP A 833 -27.30 17.85 22.69
N ARG A 834 -26.19 17.30 22.19
CA ARG A 834 -25.78 17.45 20.78
C ARG A 834 -26.87 17.00 19.81
N ALA A 835 -27.49 15.85 20.05
CA ALA A 835 -28.55 15.34 19.18
C ALA A 835 -29.79 16.26 19.17
N GLU A 836 -30.15 16.86 20.32
CA GLU A 836 -31.28 17.80 20.42
C GLU A 836 -30.95 19.16 19.76
N ASP A 837 -29.70 19.61 19.89
CA ASP A 837 -29.16 20.84 19.29
C ASP A 837 -29.00 20.76 17.76
N GLY A 838 -29.18 19.56 17.18
CA GLY A 838 -29.16 19.35 15.74
C GLY A 838 -27.81 18.87 15.19
N ASP A 839 -26.89 18.42 16.03
CA ASP A 839 -25.66 17.78 15.57
C ASP A 839 -25.95 16.46 14.87
N HIS A 840 -25.13 16.13 13.86
CA HIS A 840 -25.25 14.92 13.06
C HIS A 840 -24.63 13.70 13.76
N VAL A 841 -25.19 13.35 14.93
CA VAL A 841 -24.75 12.24 15.77
C VAL A 841 -25.72 11.08 15.74
N TYR A 842 -25.21 9.86 15.85
CA TYR A 842 -26.03 8.65 15.80
C TYR A 842 -25.51 7.54 16.70
N LEU A 843 -26.35 7.12 17.64
CA LEU A 843 -26.16 5.96 18.49
C LEU A 843 -26.90 4.76 17.91
N ARG A 844 -26.15 3.67 17.71
CA ARG A 844 -26.68 2.30 17.68
C ARG A 844 -26.08 1.57 18.87
N ALA A 845 -26.91 1.25 19.86
CA ALA A 845 -26.46 0.55 21.05
C ALA A 845 -25.77 -0.78 20.72
N LEU A 846 -24.80 -1.13 21.56
CA LEU A 846 -24.04 -2.38 21.54
C LEU A 846 -24.13 -3.03 22.92
N SER A 847 -23.81 -4.33 23.00
CA SER A 847 -23.69 -5.02 24.29
C SER A 847 -22.71 -4.26 25.20
N SER A 848 -23.16 -3.94 26.40
CA SER A 848 -22.39 -3.24 27.43
C SER A 848 -21.25 -4.08 28.01
N GLU A 849 -21.43 -5.40 28.06
CA GLU A 849 -20.40 -6.35 28.54
C GLU A 849 -19.45 -6.80 27.43
N LYS A 850 -20.00 -7.24 26.29
CA LYS A 850 -19.22 -7.87 25.21
C LYS A 850 -19.64 -7.38 23.82
N PRO A 851 -19.35 -6.11 23.46
CA PRO A 851 -19.75 -5.51 22.18
C PRO A 851 -19.34 -6.28 20.93
N ALA A 852 -18.25 -7.08 21.00
CA ALA A 852 -17.74 -7.84 19.87
C ALA A 852 -18.25 -9.29 19.80
N ASP A 853 -18.87 -9.79 20.87
CA ASP A 853 -19.21 -11.22 21.02
C ASP A 853 -20.69 -11.49 21.26
N SER A 854 -21.45 -10.51 21.75
CA SER A 854 -22.85 -10.66 22.12
C SER A 854 -23.72 -9.60 21.44
N PRO A 855 -24.89 -9.96 20.88
CA PRO A 855 -25.88 -9.00 20.44
C PRO A 855 -26.34 -8.12 21.61
N THR A 856 -26.77 -6.89 21.29
CA THR A 856 -27.30 -5.98 22.31
C THR A 856 -28.73 -6.37 22.69
N GLU A 857 -29.05 -6.23 23.97
CA GLU A 857 -30.39 -6.47 24.52
C GLU A 857 -30.75 -5.29 25.42
N LEU A 858 -31.78 -4.52 25.06
CA LEU A 858 -32.20 -3.32 25.80
C LEU A 858 -32.35 -3.59 27.31
N ALA A 859 -32.93 -4.74 27.67
CA ALA A 859 -33.14 -5.14 29.07
C ALA A 859 -31.84 -5.36 29.85
N LYS A 860 -30.78 -5.85 29.20
CA LYS A 860 -29.48 -6.09 29.83
C LYS A 860 -28.60 -4.86 29.80
N ASP A 861 -28.60 -4.16 28.67
CA ASP A 861 -27.69 -3.05 28.42
C ASP A 861 -28.21 -1.73 28.99
N PHE A 862 -29.53 -1.52 29.07
CA PHE A 862 -30.16 -0.32 29.60
C PHE A 862 -31.29 -0.66 30.59
N PRO A 863 -31.00 -1.38 31.69
CA PRO A 863 -32.02 -1.90 32.60
C PRO A 863 -32.88 -0.80 33.23
N SER A 864 -32.34 0.41 33.43
CA SER A 864 -33.04 1.53 34.06
C SER A 864 -34.17 2.15 33.23
N ILE A 865 -34.24 1.83 31.93
CA ILE A 865 -35.32 2.26 31.02
C ILE A 865 -36.05 1.07 30.37
N ALA A 866 -35.63 -0.16 30.69
CA ALA A 866 -36.11 -1.34 30.01
C ALA A 866 -37.60 -1.61 30.27
N GLU A 867 -38.07 -1.38 31.49
CA GLU A 867 -39.48 -1.57 31.88
C GLU A 867 -40.43 -0.57 31.19
N ASP A 868 -39.90 0.54 30.68
CA ASP A 868 -40.69 1.56 29.98
C ASP A 868 -41.14 1.09 28.59
N PHE A 869 -40.39 0.17 27.98
CA PHE A 869 -40.59 -0.34 26.63
C PHE A 869 -41.07 -1.79 26.67
N LYS A 870 -42.22 -2.06 26.03
CA LYS A 870 -42.74 -3.41 25.86
C LYS A 870 -43.27 -3.58 24.45
N LEU A 871 -43.14 -4.78 23.89
CA LEU A 871 -43.89 -5.16 22.70
C LEU A 871 -45.24 -5.75 23.13
N PRO A 872 -46.38 -5.35 22.53
CA PRO A 872 -47.68 -5.88 22.89
C PRO A 872 -47.83 -7.36 22.49
N PRO A 873 -48.80 -8.10 23.06
CA PRO A 873 -49.03 -9.52 22.75
C PRO A 873 -49.20 -9.85 21.26
N GLY A 874 -49.69 -8.91 20.45
CA GLY A 874 -49.77 -9.06 18.99
C GLY A 874 -48.41 -9.25 18.30
N LEU A 875 -47.30 -8.92 18.97
CA LEU A 875 -45.93 -9.11 18.51
C LEU A 875 -45.19 -10.19 19.31
N ALA A 876 -45.90 -11.10 20.00
CA ALA A 876 -45.28 -12.18 20.79
C ALA A 876 -44.24 -12.97 20.00
N HIS A 877 -44.51 -13.24 18.71
CA HIS A 877 -43.58 -13.91 17.81
C HIS A 877 -42.20 -13.23 17.71
N VAL A 878 -42.17 -11.88 17.69
CA VAL A 878 -40.93 -11.09 17.65
C VAL A 878 -40.13 -11.32 18.93
N VAL A 879 -40.80 -11.36 20.08
CA VAL A 879 -40.16 -11.56 21.39
C VAL A 879 -39.60 -12.97 21.52
N GLU A 880 -40.38 -13.98 21.13
CA GLU A 880 -39.97 -15.39 21.18
C GLU A 880 -38.74 -15.70 20.32
N HIS A 881 -38.60 -15.00 19.18
CA HIS A 881 -37.53 -15.23 18.21
C HIS A 881 -36.48 -14.12 18.20
N ALA A 882 -36.46 -13.28 19.24
CA ALA A 882 -35.60 -12.11 19.32
C ALA A 882 -34.11 -12.51 19.26
N HIS A 883 -33.36 -11.75 18.46
CA HIS A 883 -31.92 -11.83 18.33
C HIS A 883 -31.21 -10.67 19.02
N SER A 884 -31.70 -9.44 18.82
CA SER A 884 -31.14 -8.24 19.45
C SER A 884 -32.16 -7.11 19.53
N SER A 885 -31.99 -6.21 20.49
CA SER A 885 -32.86 -5.04 20.67
C SER A 885 -32.10 -3.72 20.84
N PRO A 886 -31.41 -3.21 19.79
CA PRO A 886 -30.63 -1.98 19.90
C PRO A 886 -31.51 -0.74 20.11
N LEU A 887 -31.17 0.04 21.14
CA LEU A 887 -31.56 1.45 21.24
C LEU A 887 -30.91 2.25 20.10
N ARG A 888 -31.72 3.04 19.39
CA ARG A 888 -31.30 3.95 18.32
C ARG A 888 -31.64 5.38 18.70
N ILE A 889 -30.64 6.24 18.74
CA ILE A 889 -30.85 7.68 18.97
C ILE A 889 -30.09 8.43 17.90
N SER A 890 -30.72 9.39 17.24
CA SER A 890 -30.08 10.20 16.20
C SER A 890 -30.44 11.68 16.35
N GLY A 891 -29.45 12.53 16.04
CA GLY A 891 -29.68 13.89 15.54
C GLY A 891 -30.22 13.88 14.10
N PRO A 892 -30.22 15.01 13.37
CA PRO A 892 -30.68 15.11 11.97
C PRO A 892 -29.67 14.53 10.97
N VAL A 893 -29.40 13.22 11.06
CA VAL A 893 -28.44 12.51 10.22
C VAL A 893 -29.04 11.27 9.55
N ASN A 894 -28.81 11.13 8.23
CA ASN A 894 -29.31 10.04 7.41
C ASN A 894 -28.46 8.79 7.58
N MET A 895 -29.13 7.64 7.57
CA MET A 895 -28.46 6.34 7.47
C MET A 895 -28.26 5.91 6.03
N TRP A 896 -27.08 5.39 5.70
CA TRP A 896 -26.79 4.80 4.39
C TRP A 896 -27.77 3.67 4.07
N LEU A 897 -27.97 3.42 2.77
CA LEU A 897 -28.77 2.31 2.28
C LEU A 897 -28.09 0.98 2.63
N HIS A 898 -28.79 0.09 3.33
CA HIS A 898 -28.29 -1.24 3.72
C HIS A 898 -29.42 -2.24 3.83
N TYR A 899 -29.11 -3.54 3.90
CA TYR A 899 -30.07 -4.56 4.32
C TYR A 899 -29.56 -5.31 5.54
N ASP A 900 -30.50 -5.93 6.25
CA ASP A 900 -30.23 -6.89 7.31
C ASP A 900 -30.69 -8.28 6.86
N VAL A 901 -30.00 -9.32 7.32
CA VAL A 901 -30.35 -10.72 6.99
C VAL A 901 -31.51 -11.21 7.84
N MET A 902 -31.71 -10.61 9.02
CA MET A 902 -32.83 -10.88 9.91
C MET A 902 -34.02 -9.95 9.66
N ALA A 903 -35.20 -10.38 10.07
CA ALA A 903 -36.38 -9.51 10.13
C ALA A 903 -36.25 -8.51 11.30
N ASN A 904 -36.93 -7.37 11.20
CA ASN A 904 -36.83 -6.30 12.17
C ASN A 904 -38.16 -5.58 12.36
N VAL A 905 -38.47 -5.21 13.61
CA VAL A 905 -39.47 -4.17 13.91
C VAL A 905 -38.77 -2.92 14.44
N LEU A 906 -38.93 -1.81 13.73
CA LEU A 906 -38.45 -0.49 14.13
C LEU A 906 -39.58 0.26 14.87
N CYS A 907 -39.46 0.39 16.19
CA CYS A 907 -40.42 1.09 17.03
C CYS A 907 -39.99 2.55 17.20
N GLN A 908 -40.70 3.50 16.59
CA GLN A 908 -40.42 4.92 16.69
C GLN A 908 -41.01 5.46 18.00
N ILE A 909 -40.17 5.83 18.96
CA ILE A 909 -40.61 6.24 20.31
C ILE A 909 -40.78 7.74 20.42
N LYS A 910 -39.79 8.51 19.95
CA LYS A 910 -39.80 9.99 19.97
C LYS A 910 -39.28 10.53 18.66
N GLY A 911 -39.85 11.63 18.17
CA GLY A 911 -39.53 12.21 16.88
C GLY A 911 -40.10 11.43 15.69
N SER A 912 -39.77 11.88 14.48
CA SER A 912 -40.28 11.30 13.24
C SER A 912 -39.15 10.98 12.25
N LYS A 913 -39.39 9.99 11.38
CA LYS A 913 -38.39 9.48 10.44
C LYS A 913 -39.04 9.07 9.12
N ARG A 914 -38.41 9.48 8.01
CA ARG A 914 -38.73 9.03 6.66
C ARG A 914 -37.81 7.87 6.30
N LEU A 915 -38.36 6.79 5.78
CA LEU A 915 -37.61 5.62 5.31
C LEU A 915 -37.96 5.33 3.86
N LEU A 916 -36.96 4.96 3.08
CA LEU A 916 -37.12 4.37 1.76
C LEU A 916 -36.64 2.92 1.82
N LEU A 917 -37.48 2.02 1.34
CA LEU A 917 -37.25 0.59 1.32
C LEU A 917 -37.33 0.08 -0.13
N TYR A 918 -36.52 -0.93 -0.43
CA TYR A 918 -36.47 -1.54 -1.75
C TYR A 918 -36.60 -3.06 -1.64
N HIS A 919 -37.34 -3.63 -2.58
CA HIS A 919 -37.61 -5.05 -2.60
C HIS A 919 -36.30 -5.83 -2.83
N PRO A 920 -36.09 -7.01 -2.19
CA PRO A 920 -34.88 -7.81 -2.37
C PRO A 920 -34.55 -8.19 -3.82
N SER A 921 -35.56 -8.23 -4.71
CA SER A 921 -35.34 -8.47 -6.16
C SER A 921 -34.53 -7.37 -6.85
N ASP A 922 -34.50 -6.16 -6.27
CA ASP A 922 -33.83 -5.00 -6.85
C ASP A 922 -32.34 -4.93 -6.45
N VAL A 923 -31.84 -5.91 -5.69
CA VAL A 923 -30.47 -5.98 -5.15
C VAL A 923 -29.38 -5.75 -6.20
N SER A 924 -29.57 -6.25 -7.42
CA SER A 924 -28.61 -6.13 -8.53
C SER A 924 -28.51 -4.71 -9.11
N ARG A 925 -29.53 -3.87 -8.86
CA ARG A 925 -29.61 -2.49 -9.33
C ARG A 925 -29.23 -1.49 -8.25
N LEU A 926 -29.14 -1.92 -6.99
CA LEU A 926 -28.87 -1.06 -5.84
C LEU A 926 -27.39 -1.00 -5.46
N GLY A 927 -26.49 -1.34 -6.38
CA GLY A 927 -25.05 -1.04 -6.28
C GLY A 927 -24.31 -1.72 -5.13
N LEU A 928 -24.78 -2.86 -4.62
CA LEU A 928 -24.12 -3.59 -3.53
C LEU A 928 -22.82 -4.27 -4.02
N PRO A 929 -21.65 -3.92 -3.45
CA PRO A 929 -20.42 -4.65 -3.73
C PRO A 929 -20.52 -6.12 -3.28
N PRO A 930 -19.75 -7.05 -3.88
CA PRO A 930 -19.68 -8.43 -3.41
C PRO A 930 -19.42 -8.51 -1.90
N GLY A 931 -20.21 -9.32 -1.19
CA GLY A 931 -20.12 -9.52 0.26
C GLY A 931 -20.40 -8.30 1.13
N ALA A 932 -20.84 -7.18 0.55
CA ALA A 932 -21.25 -6.01 1.32
C ALA A 932 -22.76 -6.06 1.63
N SER A 933 -23.13 -5.52 2.79
CA SER A 933 -24.54 -5.31 3.19
C SER A 933 -24.98 -3.85 3.07
N SER A 934 -24.12 -2.96 2.58
CA SER A 934 -24.38 -1.52 2.43
C SER A 934 -24.07 -1.06 1.01
N SER A 935 -24.93 -0.20 0.49
CA SER A 935 -24.84 0.38 -0.85
C SER A 935 -24.18 1.77 -0.79
N PRO A 936 -23.40 2.16 -1.82
CA PRO A 936 -22.93 3.53 -1.97
C PRO A 936 -24.02 4.52 -2.40
N ILE A 937 -25.16 4.04 -2.90
CA ILE A 937 -26.26 4.86 -3.40
C ILE A 937 -26.94 5.59 -2.24
N ASP A 938 -27.16 6.91 -2.37
CA ASP A 938 -28.01 7.70 -1.49
C ASP A 938 -29.35 8.00 -2.17
N PRO A 939 -30.43 7.28 -1.83
CA PRO A 939 -31.71 7.49 -2.49
C PRO A 939 -32.46 8.76 -2.05
N PHE A 940 -32.02 9.41 -0.97
CA PHE A 940 -32.63 10.67 -0.54
C PHE A 940 -32.07 11.88 -1.27
N ASP A 941 -30.87 11.76 -1.83
CA ASP A 941 -30.23 12.79 -2.65
C ASP A 941 -29.29 12.12 -3.67
N PRO A 942 -29.87 11.46 -4.69
CA PRO A 942 -29.13 10.63 -5.63
C PRO A 942 -28.27 11.47 -6.58
N SER A 943 -27.04 11.02 -6.81
CA SER A 943 -26.20 11.52 -7.90
C SER A 943 -26.80 11.20 -9.28
N PRO A 944 -26.32 11.81 -10.38
CA PRO A 944 -26.77 11.46 -11.74
C PRO A 944 -26.63 9.96 -12.07
N GLU A 945 -25.59 9.31 -11.53
CA GLU A 945 -25.37 7.87 -11.67
C GLU A 945 -26.37 7.06 -10.84
N ASP A 946 -26.62 7.48 -9.60
CA ASP A 946 -27.65 6.88 -8.73
C ASP A 946 -29.04 7.00 -9.36
N HIS A 947 -29.33 8.12 -10.02
CA HIS A 947 -30.57 8.32 -10.75
C HIS A 947 -30.77 7.28 -11.86
N ALA A 948 -29.72 6.87 -12.56
CA ALA A 948 -29.81 5.83 -13.58
C ALA A 948 -30.11 4.46 -12.96
N ALA A 949 -29.47 4.13 -11.84
CA ALA A 949 -29.72 2.91 -11.09
C ALA A 949 -31.14 2.88 -10.48
N LEU A 950 -31.57 4.00 -9.90
CA LEU A 950 -32.85 4.16 -9.21
C LEU A 950 -34.04 4.26 -10.17
N ARG A 951 -33.83 4.65 -11.44
CA ARG A 951 -34.88 4.74 -12.48
C ARG A 951 -35.67 3.45 -12.67
N HIS A 952 -35.05 2.31 -12.39
CA HIS A 952 -35.60 0.99 -12.67
C HIS A 952 -35.98 0.18 -11.42
N VAL A 953 -35.97 0.80 -10.24
CA VAL A 953 -36.34 0.17 -8.97
C VAL A 953 -37.49 0.93 -8.34
N LYS A 954 -38.32 0.24 -7.55
CA LYS A 954 -39.47 0.87 -6.88
C LYS A 954 -39.13 1.16 -5.43
N ALA A 955 -39.18 2.43 -5.06
CA ALA A 955 -39.05 2.84 -3.67
C ALA A 955 -40.39 2.68 -2.92
N TYR A 956 -40.35 1.99 -1.78
CA TYR A 956 -41.44 1.90 -0.82
C TYR A 956 -41.17 2.87 0.32
N GLU A 957 -42.09 3.80 0.55
CA GLU A 957 -41.88 4.91 1.47
C GLU A 957 -42.66 4.71 2.78
N ALA A 958 -41.99 4.95 3.91
CA ALA A 958 -42.61 4.98 5.23
C ALA A 958 -42.23 6.27 5.96
N VAL A 959 -43.22 7.03 6.41
CA VAL A 959 -43.03 8.13 7.36
C VAL A 959 -43.54 7.67 8.72
N LEU A 960 -42.64 7.42 9.66
CA LEU A 960 -42.95 6.98 11.02
C LEU A 960 -43.08 8.17 11.96
N ASN A 961 -44.19 8.21 12.70
CA ASN A 961 -44.42 9.14 13.80
C ASN A 961 -44.25 8.44 15.15
N GLU A 962 -44.27 9.20 16.23
CA GLU A 962 -44.21 8.66 17.60
C GLU A 962 -45.31 7.60 17.82
N GLY A 963 -44.91 6.41 18.27
CA GLY A 963 -45.78 5.25 18.47
C GLY A 963 -46.01 4.38 17.24
N ASP A 964 -45.55 4.76 16.04
CA ASP A 964 -45.58 3.89 14.86
C ASP A 964 -44.49 2.80 14.97
N VAL A 965 -44.83 1.58 14.53
CA VAL A 965 -43.87 0.46 14.41
C VAL A 965 -43.77 0.03 12.96
N LEU A 966 -42.58 0.02 12.37
CA LEU A 966 -42.36 -0.48 11.02
C LEU A 966 -41.84 -1.91 11.05
N PHE A 967 -42.57 -2.83 10.45
CA PHE A 967 -42.04 -4.16 10.13
C PHE A 967 -41.21 -4.09 8.84
N ILE A 968 -39.96 -4.55 8.92
CA ILE A 968 -39.02 -4.67 7.80
C ILE A 968 -38.74 -6.18 7.62
N PRO A 969 -39.17 -6.80 6.51
CA PRO A 969 -38.88 -8.20 6.24
C PRO A 969 -37.38 -8.42 5.98
N PRO A 970 -36.87 -9.67 6.09
CA PRO A 970 -35.48 -10.00 5.81
C PRO A 970 -35.05 -9.52 4.42
N LEU A 971 -33.79 -9.07 4.30
CA LEU A 971 -33.13 -8.69 3.03
C LEU A 971 -33.69 -7.43 2.35
N TRP A 972 -34.72 -6.78 2.89
CA TRP A 972 -35.19 -5.50 2.36
C TRP A 972 -34.13 -4.43 2.60
N LEU A 973 -33.64 -3.84 1.50
CA LEU A 973 -32.73 -2.72 1.59
C LEU A 973 -33.52 -1.50 2.08
N HIS A 974 -32.96 -0.77 3.03
CA HIS A 974 -33.60 0.39 3.62
C HIS A 974 -32.59 1.45 4.02
N THR A 975 -33.05 2.70 3.96
CA THR A 975 -32.35 3.90 4.42
C THR A 975 -33.32 4.74 5.23
N ALA A 976 -32.81 5.60 6.12
CA ALA A 976 -33.65 6.40 6.97
C ALA A 976 -33.12 7.82 7.14
N LYS A 977 -34.01 8.80 7.02
CA LYS A 977 -33.79 10.23 7.19
C LYS A 977 -34.66 10.75 8.34
N PRO A 978 -34.09 11.18 9.46
CA PRO A 978 -34.85 11.87 10.52
C PRO A 978 -35.57 13.10 9.96
N LEU A 979 -36.79 13.34 10.43
CA LEU A 979 -37.59 14.52 10.11
C LEU A 979 -37.65 15.50 11.29
N SER A 980 -37.24 15.06 12.47
CA SER A 980 -37.05 15.87 13.68
C SER A 980 -35.58 15.94 14.05
N ASN A 981 -35.18 16.99 14.79
CA ASN A 981 -33.80 17.15 15.28
C ASN A 981 -33.39 15.93 16.12
N LEU A 982 -34.21 15.54 17.09
CA LEU A 982 -34.00 14.32 17.88
C LEU A 982 -34.96 13.22 17.44
N SER A 983 -34.44 12.01 17.23
CA SER A 983 -35.22 10.79 17.03
C SER A 983 -34.74 9.68 17.96
N VAL A 984 -35.67 9.07 18.69
CA VAL A 984 -35.42 7.91 19.56
C VAL A 984 -36.27 6.73 19.09
N ALA A 985 -35.64 5.59 18.88
CA ALA A 985 -36.31 4.37 18.44
C ALA A 985 -35.68 3.13 19.08
N VAL A 986 -36.42 2.04 19.11
CA VAL A 986 -35.92 0.70 19.47
C VAL A 986 -36.15 -0.21 18.28
N ASN A 987 -35.08 -0.83 17.79
CA ASN A 987 -35.20 -1.95 16.86
C ASN A 987 -35.29 -3.24 17.65
N VAL A 988 -36.07 -4.21 17.17
CA VAL A 988 -36.01 -5.59 17.63
C VAL A 988 -35.82 -6.49 16.42
N PHE A 989 -34.60 -7.04 16.30
CA PHE A 989 -34.25 -8.02 15.28
C PHE A 989 -34.65 -9.40 15.75
N PHE A 990 -35.21 -10.22 14.86
CA PHE A 990 -35.64 -11.57 15.18
C PHE A 990 -35.43 -12.52 14.00
N ARG A 991 -35.26 -13.80 14.31
CA ARG A 991 -35.06 -14.83 13.29
C ARG A 991 -36.37 -15.09 12.55
N TYR A 992 -36.29 -15.22 11.23
CA TYR A 992 -37.44 -15.51 10.39
C TYR A 992 -37.68 -17.02 10.34
N ASN A 993 -38.95 -17.43 10.46
CA ASN A 993 -39.33 -18.84 10.47
C ASN A 993 -38.88 -19.57 9.19
N GLY A 994 -38.30 -20.75 9.36
CA GLY A 994 -37.83 -21.58 8.25
C GLY A 994 -36.43 -21.23 7.73
N MET A 995 -35.75 -20.24 8.33
CA MET A 995 -34.36 -19.89 8.02
C MET A 995 -33.36 -20.35 9.10
N GLU A 996 -33.80 -21.09 10.12
CA GLU A 996 -32.98 -21.45 11.29
C GLU A 996 -31.71 -22.22 10.90
N THR A 997 -31.83 -23.13 9.93
CA THR A 997 -30.70 -23.91 9.39
C THR A 997 -29.95 -23.19 8.28
N ALA A 998 -30.49 -22.08 7.76
CA ALA A 998 -29.88 -21.28 6.70
C ALA A 998 -28.87 -20.25 7.25
N TYR A 999 -29.10 -19.74 8.47
CA TYR A 999 -28.18 -18.81 9.13
C TYR A 999 -26.78 -19.45 9.31
N ALA A 1000 -25.74 -18.66 9.06
CA ALA A 1000 -24.37 -19.13 9.13
C ALA A 1000 -23.94 -19.44 10.58
N ALA A 1001 -23.29 -20.61 10.77
CA ALA A 1001 -22.74 -20.99 12.06
C ALA A 1001 -21.61 -20.03 12.49
N GLY A 1002 -21.61 -19.63 13.75
CA GLY A 1002 -20.65 -18.70 14.33
C GLY A 1002 -21.31 -17.43 14.87
N LYS A 1003 -20.51 -16.39 15.11
CA LYS A 1003 -20.99 -15.14 15.71
C LYS A 1003 -21.64 -14.26 14.64
N ASP A 1004 -22.88 -13.87 14.89
CA ASP A 1004 -23.53 -12.73 14.26
C ASP A 1004 -24.06 -11.86 15.40
N VAL A 1005 -23.44 -10.69 15.58
CA VAL A 1005 -23.76 -9.75 16.66
C VAL A 1005 -24.75 -8.70 16.19
N TYR A 1006 -24.89 -8.55 14.88
CA TYR A 1006 -25.57 -7.41 14.26
C TYR A 1006 -26.81 -7.80 13.46
N GLY A 1007 -26.99 -9.08 13.13
CA GLY A 1007 -28.08 -9.60 12.30
C GLY A 1007 -27.86 -9.42 10.80
N ASN A 1008 -26.61 -9.17 10.38
CA ASN A 1008 -26.26 -8.85 8.99
C ASN A 1008 -25.29 -9.86 8.35
N ARG A 1009 -24.99 -10.97 9.03
CA ARG A 1009 -24.14 -12.00 8.46
C ARG A 1009 -24.92 -12.80 7.41
N ASP A 1010 -24.36 -12.90 6.22
CA ASP A 1010 -24.94 -13.67 5.13
C ASP A 1010 -25.24 -15.13 5.50
N ILE A 1011 -26.28 -15.69 4.88
CA ILE A 1011 -26.64 -17.10 5.05
C ILE A 1011 -25.51 -18.04 4.61
N ALA A 1012 -25.43 -19.21 5.25
CA ALA A 1012 -24.33 -20.16 5.07
C ALA A 1012 -24.18 -20.62 3.61
N ALA A 1013 -25.30 -20.75 2.89
CA ALA A 1013 -25.32 -21.15 1.49
C ALA A 1013 -24.64 -20.12 0.59
N TYR A 1014 -24.90 -18.83 0.80
CA TYR A 1014 -24.26 -17.76 0.04
C TYR A 1014 -22.76 -17.67 0.34
N GLU A 1015 -22.35 -17.74 1.62
CA GLU A 1015 -20.92 -17.78 1.98
C GLU A 1015 -20.18 -18.97 1.32
N ARG A 1016 -20.83 -20.14 1.21
CA ARG A 1016 -20.28 -21.29 0.47
C ARG A 1016 -20.22 -21.03 -1.03
N GLY A 1017 -21.32 -20.56 -1.62
CA GLY A 1017 -21.39 -20.26 -3.06
C GLY A 1017 -20.32 -19.27 -3.49
N ARG A 1018 -20.04 -18.24 -2.69
CA ARG A 1018 -18.95 -17.29 -2.95
C ARG A 1018 -17.58 -17.95 -2.97
N ARG A 1019 -17.30 -18.87 -2.04
CA ARG A 1019 -16.07 -19.67 -2.05
C ARG A 1019 -16.00 -20.57 -3.29
N ASP A 1020 -17.11 -21.13 -3.72
CA ASP A 1020 -17.16 -22.00 -4.88
C ASP A 1020 -17.01 -21.22 -6.20
N ILE A 1021 -17.58 -20.02 -6.31
CA ILE A 1021 -17.30 -19.09 -7.41
C ILE A 1021 -15.79 -18.81 -7.51
N GLN A 1022 -15.12 -18.55 -6.38
CA GLN A 1022 -13.67 -18.36 -6.39
C GLN A 1022 -12.90 -19.60 -6.87
N LYS A 1023 -13.35 -20.81 -6.51
CA LYS A 1023 -12.76 -22.06 -7.01
C LYS A 1023 -12.99 -22.24 -8.51
N ILE A 1024 -14.19 -21.94 -9.00
CA ILE A 1024 -14.54 -21.97 -10.42
C ILE A 1024 -13.65 -21.01 -11.19
N LEU A 1025 -13.58 -19.74 -10.76
CA LEU A 1025 -12.75 -18.72 -11.40
C LEU A 1025 -11.27 -19.12 -11.45
N LYS A 1026 -10.76 -19.72 -10.37
CA LYS A 1026 -9.41 -20.27 -10.30
C LYS A 1026 -9.19 -21.45 -11.26
N GLY A 1027 -10.22 -22.22 -11.55
CA GLY A 1027 -10.17 -23.32 -12.52
C GLY A 1027 -9.90 -22.88 -13.95
N PHE A 1028 -10.13 -21.59 -14.28
CA PHE A 1028 -9.82 -21.00 -15.58
C PHE A 1028 -8.51 -20.20 -15.58
N ASP A 1029 -7.73 -20.21 -14.48
CA ASP A 1029 -6.45 -19.50 -14.43
C ASP A 1029 -5.43 -20.12 -15.40
N GLY A 1030 -4.71 -19.28 -16.13
CA GLY A 1030 -3.73 -19.70 -17.14
C GLY A 1030 -4.29 -19.91 -18.55
N LEU A 1031 -5.61 -19.76 -18.74
CA LEU A 1031 -6.22 -19.68 -20.07
C LEU A 1031 -6.12 -18.24 -20.62
N PRO A 1032 -6.03 -18.06 -21.96
CA PRO A 1032 -6.11 -16.74 -22.58
C PRO A 1032 -7.41 -16.01 -22.18
N ASP A 1033 -7.35 -14.70 -21.98
CA ASP A 1033 -8.49 -13.92 -21.47
C ASP A 1033 -9.75 -14.03 -22.34
N GLN A 1034 -9.59 -14.15 -23.66
CA GLN A 1034 -10.73 -14.37 -24.55
C GLN A 1034 -11.42 -15.71 -24.28
N VAL A 1035 -10.65 -16.77 -24.01
CA VAL A 1035 -11.16 -18.12 -23.70
C VAL A 1035 -11.76 -18.15 -22.31
N ARG A 1036 -11.07 -17.57 -21.33
CA ARG A 1036 -11.54 -17.44 -19.95
C ARG A 1036 -12.85 -16.65 -19.90
N THR A 1037 -12.91 -15.47 -20.52
CA THR A 1037 -14.11 -14.65 -20.59
C THR A 1037 -15.23 -15.39 -21.30
N PHE A 1038 -14.96 -16.06 -22.44
CA PHE A 1038 -15.97 -16.85 -23.14
C PHE A 1038 -16.61 -17.91 -22.23
N TYR A 1039 -15.81 -18.72 -21.52
CA TYR A 1039 -16.35 -19.77 -20.66
C TYR A 1039 -16.96 -19.24 -19.36
N ILE A 1040 -16.43 -18.16 -18.78
CA ILE A 1040 -17.04 -17.51 -17.61
C ILE A 1040 -18.40 -16.92 -18.00
N GLU A 1041 -18.52 -16.23 -19.14
CA GLU A 1041 -19.80 -15.73 -19.65
C GLU A 1041 -20.80 -16.87 -19.89
N ARG A 1042 -20.33 -18.03 -20.38
CA ARG A 1042 -21.16 -19.22 -20.49
C ARG A 1042 -21.64 -19.74 -19.13
N LEU A 1043 -20.77 -19.82 -18.13
CA LEU A 1043 -21.16 -20.21 -16.77
C LEU A 1043 -22.12 -19.20 -16.13
N VAL A 1044 -21.93 -17.90 -16.39
CA VAL A 1044 -22.86 -16.85 -15.97
C VAL A 1044 -24.22 -17.05 -16.66
N ALA A 1045 -24.25 -17.39 -17.95
CA ALA A 1045 -25.49 -17.70 -18.67
C ALA A 1045 -26.18 -18.96 -18.13
N GLU A 1046 -25.43 -20.02 -17.81
CA GLU A 1046 -25.95 -21.25 -17.19
C GLU A 1046 -26.56 -20.97 -15.81
N LEU A 1047 -25.84 -20.21 -14.96
CA LEU A 1047 -26.34 -19.77 -13.66
C LEU A 1047 -27.60 -18.90 -13.81
N ARG A 1048 -27.62 -17.95 -14.77
CA ARG A 1048 -28.80 -17.13 -15.06
C ARG A 1048 -29.99 -17.96 -15.56
N SER A 1049 -29.75 -19.05 -16.30
CA SER A 1049 -30.81 -19.95 -16.77
C SER A 1049 -31.36 -20.88 -15.68
N SER A 1050 -30.62 -21.02 -14.58
CA SER A 1050 -30.99 -21.86 -13.43
C SER A 1050 -31.77 -21.10 -12.35
N ILE A 1051 -31.87 -19.78 -12.48
CA ILE A 1051 -32.64 -18.85 -11.63
C ILE A 1051 -33.91 -18.50 -12.39
#